data_AF-A0AB37DEZ0-F1
#
_entry.id   AF-A0AB37DEZ0-F1
#
_cell.length_a   1.000
_cell.length_b   1.000
_cell.length_c   1.000
_cell.angle_alpha   90.00
_cell.angle_beta   90.00
_cell.angle_gamma   90.00
#
_symmetry.space_group_name_H-M   'P 1'
#
loop_
_entity.id
_entity.type
_entity.pdbx_description
1 polymer ?
#
loop_
_entity_poly.entity_id
_entity_poly.type
_entity_poly.pdbx_seq_one_letter_code
_entity_poly.pdbx_strand_id
1 'polypeptide(L)'
;MRYFRNDKLDLVNREKQRFGFRKLSSGKIASVLLGVTIFGGFALNGQVVKANTTTDDSQTNAVVYEPKSTQNNKEEQSGQDTSAQNYGSPSSLTITSEGGEETTKADQGNQDTQTADTTSGSEAEIGKTKTDSTGTDSDKNGAGDAANVRRTRVVEMQSRSISNQPTAAQLVDYYKDRVSKDKDGIGTALDLEHAQSLLDYYNNLETVTKILKLSASSYGEPWLESTISKNTSNLSNEVVNRVITGVSQRIVTDTQAKIDKQIEMLEKLAKDHPNNQEIQNAINNLRDAKNSVTVDNITSAKAMENVIDTLDHYGSQSAYDTLKDALQSAVKEADTVKAANSKASEVKQKAYQDAIDAGKAVINDGKASQADVNTALSKIDQAKKDLTVSAIQTAVDEASDTKGKPDYYNASDKAKKAYDEALNKAKSVLADPNATQDKLDEANSALTSAQEGLKGVATAKDALQSAVKEADTVKAANSKASEVKQKAYQDAIDAGKAVINDGKASQADVNTALSKIDQAKKDLTVSAIQTAVDEASDTKGKPDYYNASDKAKKAYDEALNKAKSVLADPNATQDKLDEANSALTSAQEGLKGVATAKDALQSAVKEANTTKLDDKYYNASQDKKQAYDEALAQAAKLLNDKTASQKAIDDAVANLEKAKAELNGEPNFIGGDYTPSEPSTPSTETPAEKTTEKILMHASYLYDNKGIKIDKPTVKSYVTVVVAETPVTINGIKYYKVAGKDEYIKAGNIDGTLRVITHNSYIYNNKGKATRNKGIKRLVKKTRIVRTYGAPINIKGHMMYRIAKNRYIKARNFEGTLRRLSHNSFVYDENGKATRNKGIRRLLKKSRVVRTFDAPVKINGHMMYRVDNGYVKVKNFK
;
A
#
# COMPACT_ATOMS: atom_id res chain seq x y z
N MET A 1 56.24 15.95 21.80
CA MET A 1 57.30 15.05 22.33
C MET A 1 56.98 13.62 21.88
N ARG A 2 57.95 12.69 22.06
CA ARG A 2 57.87 11.21 22.20
C ARG A 2 56.48 10.51 22.17
N TYR A 3 56.31 9.28 21.66
CA TYR A 3 57.05 8.43 20.70
C TYR A 3 56.22 7.14 20.44
N PHE A 4 56.56 6.38 19.39
CA PHE A 4 56.01 5.06 18.97
C PHE A 4 54.57 5.05 18.39
N ARG A 5 54.15 4.05 17.59
CA ARG A 5 54.72 3.18 16.53
C ARG A 5 53.68 2.06 16.30
N ASN A 6 53.25 1.82 15.06
CA ASN A 6 53.21 0.49 14.39
C ASN A 6 52.19 0.44 13.23
N ASP A 7 52.52 -0.39 12.25
CA ASP A 7 51.88 -0.47 10.94
C ASP A 7 50.68 -1.44 10.87
N LYS A 8 49.79 -1.17 9.90
CA LYS A 8 48.82 -2.06 9.21
C LYS A 8 48.15 -1.19 8.13
N LEU A 9 48.19 -1.46 6.82
CA LEU A 9 48.30 -2.70 6.04
C LEU A 9 47.08 -3.64 6.15
N ASP A 10 46.51 -3.95 4.98
CA ASP A 10 45.46 -4.92 4.64
C ASP A 10 44.09 -4.89 5.37
N LEU A 11 43.12 -4.24 4.71
CA LEU A 11 41.68 -4.58 4.66
C LEU A 11 41.05 -3.83 3.46
N VAL A 12 41.34 -4.19 2.21
CA VAL A 12 40.85 -5.38 1.48
C VAL A 12 39.30 -5.45 1.44
N ASN A 13 38.69 -4.63 0.59
CA ASN A 13 37.30 -4.85 0.13
C ASN A 13 37.22 -6.15 -0.69
N ARG A 14 36.83 -7.26 -0.05
CA ARG A 14 36.47 -8.52 -0.72
C ARG A 14 35.28 -9.19 -0.05
N GLU A 15 34.07 -8.71 -0.33
CA GLU A 15 32.85 -9.47 -0.07
C GLU A 15 32.82 -10.75 -0.90
N LYS A 16 33.19 -11.88 -0.28
CA LYS A 16 33.05 -13.21 -0.88
C LYS A 16 31.69 -13.82 -0.52
N GLN A 17 30.77 -13.67 -1.47
CA GLN A 17 29.78 -14.68 -1.89
C GLN A 17 28.81 -15.28 -0.84
N ARG A 18 27.52 -15.34 -1.23
CA ARG A 18 26.79 -16.63 -1.37
C ARG A 18 25.49 -16.48 -2.15
N PHE A 19 25.55 -16.71 -3.47
CA PHE A 19 24.35 -16.99 -4.25
C PHE A 19 23.83 -18.40 -3.92
N GLY A 20 22.56 -18.51 -3.53
CA GLY A 20 21.86 -19.77 -3.34
C GLY A 20 21.10 -20.17 -4.60
N PHE A 21 21.60 -21.15 -5.37
CA PHE A 21 20.90 -21.66 -6.55
C PHE A 21 19.52 -22.25 -6.19
N ARG A 22 18.45 -21.71 -6.80
CA ARG A 22 17.13 -22.34 -6.82
C ARG A 22 16.77 -22.67 -8.27
N LYS A 23 16.73 -23.96 -8.60
CA LYS A 23 16.59 -24.48 -9.96
C LYS A 23 15.13 -24.43 -10.42
N LEU A 24 14.85 -23.72 -11.50
CA LEU A 24 13.59 -23.81 -12.24
C LEU A 24 13.81 -24.05 -13.73
N SER A 25 12.94 -24.86 -14.31
CA SER A 25 12.69 -25.03 -15.74
C SER A 25 11.95 -23.78 -16.26
N SER A 26 12.07 -23.30 -17.50
CA SER A 26 12.86 -23.79 -18.65
C SER A 26 12.94 -22.74 -19.76
N GLY A 27 14.07 -22.70 -20.46
CA GLY A 27 14.07 -22.64 -21.93
C GLY A 27 14.26 -21.28 -22.60
N LYS A 28 15.03 -21.33 -23.70
CA LYS A 28 15.37 -20.28 -24.68
C LYS A 28 16.35 -19.20 -24.23
N ILE A 29 17.51 -19.28 -24.88
CA ILE A 29 18.66 -18.38 -24.86
C ILE A 29 18.39 -17.19 -25.79
N ALA A 30 18.81 -15.99 -25.39
CA ALA A 30 19.64 -15.13 -26.23
C ALA A 30 20.60 -14.32 -25.35
N SER A 31 21.89 -14.49 -25.60
CA SER A 31 23.04 -13.81 -24.98
C SER A 31 23.53 -12.69 -25.95
N VAL A 32 24.46 -11.77 -25.66
CA VAL A 32 25.19 -11.39 -24.44
C VAL A 32 25.80 -9.97 -24.61
N LEU A 33 25.95 -9.25 -23.50
CA LEU A 33 27.07 -8.36 -23.10
C LEU A 33 28.08 -7.88 -24.17
N LEU A 34 28.35 -6.57 -24.24
CA LEU A 34 29.54 -5.94 -23.62
C LEU A 34 29.51 -4.41 -23.69
N GLY A 35 30.10 -3.77 -22.68
CA GLY A 35 30.41 -2.33 -22.68
C GLY A 35 31.89 -2.12 -22.35
N VAL A 36 32.49 -1.05 -22.90
CA VAL A 36 33.88 -0.65 -22.65
C VAL A 36 33.92 0.88 -22.49
N THR A 37 34.71 1.35 -21.52
CA THR A 37 34.93 2.77 -21.21
C THR A 37 36.38 3.13 -21.51
N ILE A 38 36.67 4.34 -22.03
CA ILE A 38 37.93 5.08 -21.81
C ILE A 38 37.81 6.54 -22.33
N PHE A 39 38.66 7.44 -21.81
CA PHE A 39 38.74 8.88 -22.12
C PHE A 39 39.61 9.22 -23.36
N GLY A 40 39.37 10.39 -23.98
CA GLY A 40 40.45 11.27 -24.51
C GLY A 40 40.40 11.65 -26.01
N GLY A 41 40.86 12.87 -26.33
CA GLY A 41 40.99 13.44 -27.70
C GLY A 41 39.73 14.17 -28.19
N PHE A 42 39.69 15.45 -28.60
CA PHE A 42 40.71 16.48 -28.91
C PHE A 42 41.31 16.49 -30.34
N ALA A 43 40.47 16.79 -31.34
CA ALA A 43 40.75 17.44 -32.64
C ALA A 43 39.40 17.96 -33.18
N LEU A 44 39.14 19.19 -33.68
CA LEU A 44 39.92 20.22 -34.37
C LEU A 44 40.28 19.90 -35.84
N ASN A 45 39.32 20.20 -36.74
CA ASN A 45 39.48 20.56 -38.17
C ASN A 45 38.08 20.94 -38.72
N GLY A 46 37.82 22.11 -39.34
CA GLY A 46 38.63 23.33 -39.42
C GLY A 46 39.13 23.72 -40.81
N GLN A 47 38.23 24.15 -41.72
CA GLN A 47 38.55 25.10 -42.80
C GLN A 47 37.40 26.14 -42.93
N VAL A 48 37.56 27.48 -42.97
CA VAL A 48 38.49 28.41 -43.70
C VAL A 48 37.87 28.80 -45.07
N VAL A 49 37.59 30.05 -45.47
CA VAL A 49 38.12 31.44 -45.22
C VAL A 49 36.95 32.46 -45.01
N LYS A 50 36.98 33.46 -44.11
CA LYS A 50 37.30 34.94 -44.23
C LYS A 50 36.71 35.68 -45.47
N ALA A 51 36.54 37.02 -45.53
CA ALA A 51 37.14 38.15 -44.79
C ALA A 51 36.16 39.37 -44.72
N ASN A 52 36.10 40.17 -43.64
CA ASN A 52 36.93 41.36 -43.27
C ASN A 52 36.59 42.61 -44.15
N THR A 53 36.22 43.79 -43.64
CA THR A 53 36.93 44.74 -42.73
C THR A 53 35.95 45.80 -42.14
N THR A 54 36.32 46.93 -41.49
CA THR A 54 37.08 47.20 -40.24
C THR A 54 37.18 48.73 -39.98
N THR A 55 36.56 49.27 -38.91
CA THR A 55 36.82 50.56 -38.17
C THR A 55 35.65 50.75 -37.16
N ASP A 56 35.75 50.99 -35.84
CA ASP A 56 36.75 51.60 -34.92
C ASP A 56 36.57 53.11 -34.70
N ASP A 57 36.21 53.55 -33.47
CA ASP A 57 37.03 54.38 -32.56
C ASP A 57 36.35 54.67 -31.18
N SER A 58 37.12 55.18 -30.20
CA SER A 58 36.75 55.97 -28.99
C SER A 58 36.20 55.30 -27.69
N GLN A 59 37.14 54.85 -26.87
CA GLN A 59 37.28 54.99 -25.39
C GLN A 59 36.12 55.55 -24.51
N THR A 60 35.90 54.97 -23.30
CA THR A 60 36.52 55.48 -22.04
C THR A 60 36.24 54.66 -20.76
N ASN A 61 37.27 54.55 -19.91
CA ASN A 61 37.34 54.43 -18.44
C ASN A 61 36.35 53.57 -17.61
N ALA A 62 36.93 52.73 -16.73
CA ALA A 62 36.26 52.02 -15.65
C ALA A 62 36.50 52.67 -14.28
N VAL A 63 35.61 52.39 -13.31
CA VAL A 63 35.87 52.57 -11.86
C VAL A 63 35.39 51.31 -11.13
N VAL A 64 36.21 50.84 -10.18
CA VAL A 64 35.96 49.64 -9.36
C VAL A 64 35.38 50.04 -8.02
N TYR A 65 34.49 49.21 -7.45
CA TYR A 65 34.26 49.18 -5.99
C TYR A 65 34.08 47.74 -5.49
N GLU A 66 34.97 47.32 -4.59
CA GLU A 66 34.79 46.14 -3.73
C GLU A 66 34.13 46.53 -2.39
N PRO A 67 33.39 45.62 -1.74
CA PRO A 67 32.66 45.91 -0.51
C PRO A 67 33.57 45.99 0.73
N LYS A 68 33.16 46.76 1.75
CA LYS A 68 33.78 46.73 3.09
C LYS A 68 32.78 46.51 4.20
N SER A 69 33.13 45.52 5.03
CA SER A 69 32.56 45.18 6.34
C SER A 69 32.51 46.36 7.32
N THR A 70 31.56 46.31 8.26
CA THR A 70 31.84 46.62 9.68
C THR A 70 30.88 45.85 10.60
N GLN A 71 31.16 45.82 11.90
CA GLN A 71 30.66 44.80 12.84
C GLN A 71 30.48 45.35 14.27
N ASN A 72 29.66 44.68 15.08
CA ASN A 72 29.59 44.70 16.57
C ASN A 72 29.00 45.91 17.31
N ASN A 73 27.86 45.69 17.99
CA ASN A 73 27.64 45.74 19.46
C ASN A 73 26.10 45.77 19.68
N LYS A 74 25.42 44.94 20.49
CA LYS A 74 25.68 44.21 21.75
C LYS A 74 25.62 45.07 23.01
N GLU A 75 24.49 45.01 23.71
CA GLU A 75 24.34 45.27 25.16
C GLU A 75 23.14 44.47 25.72
N GLU A 76 23.12 44.19 27.03
CA GLU A 76 22.16 43.32 27.71
C GLU A 76 21.77 43.90 29.08
N GLN A 77 20.47 43.88 29.44
CA GLN A 77 19.88 43.73 30.80
C GLN A 77 18.34 43.91 30.66
N SER A 78 17.45 42.99 31.07
CA SER A 78 17.15 42.38 32.39
C SER A 78 16.26 43.26 33.29
N GLY A 79 15.05 42.78 33.62
CA GLY A 79 14.14 43.40 34.59
C GLY A 79 12.76 42.73 34.63
N GLN A 80 12.27 42.43 35.84
CA GLN A 80 10.90 42.01 36.15
C GLN A 80 10.07 43.27 36.57
N ASP A 81 8.78 43.28 36.93
CA ASP A 81 7.87 42.20 37.33
C ASP A 81 6.36 42.60 37.26
N THR A 82 5.48 41.61 37.44
CA THR A 82 4.07 41.67 37.92
C THR A 82 3.01 42.61 37.29
N SER A 83 1.92 41.99 36.82
CA SER A 83 0.49 42.19 37.21
C SER A 83 -0.50 42.46 36.07
N ALA A 84 -1.79 42.06 36.13
CA ALA A 84 -2.48 40.93 36.77
C ALA A 84 -3.95 40.87 36.27
N GLN A 85 -4.61 39.70 36.43
CA GLN A 85 -6.06 39.42 36.23
C GLN A 85 -6.63 39.31 34.79
N ASN A 86 -7.73 38.58 34.53
CA ASN A 86 -8.19 37.26 35.03
C ASN A 86 -9.34 36.74 34.11
N TYR A 87 -9.83 35.51 34.37
CA TYR A 87 -10.95 34.79 33.73
C TYR A 87 -10.63 34.15 32.36
N GLY A 88 -11.09 32.91 32.06
CA GLY A 88 -11.94 32.08 32.93
C GLY A 88 -12.34 30.68 32.46
N SER A 89 -11.45 29.91 31.80
CA SER A 89 -11.62 28.46 31.51
C SER A 89 -12.75 28.04 30.53
N PRO A 90 -12.71 26.79 30.00
CA PRO A 90 -13.55 26.35 28.87
C PRO A 90 -14.80 25.54 29.30
N SER A 91 -15.59 25.10 28.32
CA SER A 91 -16.63 24.06 28.49
C SER A 91 -16.76 23.20 27.23
N SER A 92 -17.42 22.05 27.37
CA SER A 92 -17.29 20.89 26.47
C SER A 92 -18.58 20.05 26.42
N LEU A 93 -18.70 19.15 25.44
CA LEU A 93 -19.88 18.29 25.18
C LEU A 93 -21.12 19.11 24.73
N THR A 94 -22.20 18.55 24.17
CA THR A 94 -22.68 17.14 24.11
C THR A 94 -23.03 16.66 22.70
N ILE A 95 -22.96 15.34 22.53
CA ILE A 95 -23.74 14.59 21.52
C ILE A 95 -25.11 14.29 22.12
N THR A 96 -26.18 14.43 21.35
CA THR A 96 -27.49 13.81 21.64
C THR A 96 -27.97 13.04 20.42
N SER A 97 -28.38 11.79 20.64
CA SER A 97 -28.98 10.91 19.64
C SER A 97 -30.35 10.47 20.15
N GLU A 98 -31.38 10.58 19.33
CA GLU A 98 -32.64 9.89 19.53
C GLU A 98 -33.29 9.60 18.18
N GLY A 99 -34.08 8.53 18.12
CA GLY A 99 -34.78 8.08 16.92
C GLY A 99 -36.16 7.57 17.28
N GLY A 100 -37.04 7.48 16.28
CA GLY A 100 -38.42 7.01 16.43
C GLY A 100 -39.01 6.67 15.07
N GLU A 101 -39.87 5.66 15.04
CA GLU A 101 -40.30 4.98 13.81
C GLU A 101 -41.80 5.20 13.47
N GLU A 102 -42.12 4.90 12.21
CA GLU A 102 -43.41 4.39 11.70
C GLU A 102 -44.76 5.14 11.82
N THR A 103 -45.29 5.49 10.63
CA THR A 103 -46.72 5.38 10.20
C THR A 103 -47.75 6.38 10.78
N THR A 104 -48.71 6.93 10.02
CA THR A 104 -49.71 6.26 9.16
C THR A 104 -50.30 7.19 8.06
N LYS A 105 -51.30 6.67 7.31
CA LYS A 105 -52.04 7.29 6.17
C LYS A 105 -52.97 8.45 6.63
N ALA A 106 -53.63 9.26 5.78
CA ALA A 106 -54.02 9.07 4.38
C ALA A 106 -54.41 10.38 3.63
N ASP A 107 -54.41 10.33 2.28
CA ASP A 107 -55.45 10.82 1.32
C ASP A 107 -55.93 12.30 1.37
N GLN A 108 -56.19 13.06 0.28
CA GLN A 108 -56.50 12.76 -1.13
C GLN A 108 -55.91 13.80 -2.11
N GLY A 109 -55.82 13.42 -3.40
CA GLY A 109 -55.93 14.37 -4.52
C GLY A 109 -54.72 14.51 -5.46
N ASN A 110 -54.73 14.16 -6.75
CA ASN A 110 -55.38 13.11 -7.57
C ASN A 110 -54.80 13.26 -9.01
N GLN A 111 -54.71 12.19 -9.81
CA GLN A 111 -54.27 12.15 -11.22
C GLN A 111 -52.74 12.38 -11.41
N ASP A 112 -51.90 11.40 -11.81
CA ASP A 112 -52.11 10.10 -12.49
C ASP A 112 -52.66 10.26 -13.93
N THR A 113 -52.11 9.71 -15.01
CA THR A 113 -51.10 8.65 -15.23
C THR A 113 -49.97 9.17 -16.16
N GLN A 114 -49.03 8.43 -16.80
CA GLN A 114 -48.71 6.99 -16.93
C GLN A 114 -47.23 6.79 -17.36
N THR A 115 -46.79 5.53 -17.42
CA THR A 115 -45.62 5.00 -18.18
C THR A 115 -46.12 3.91 -19.15
N ALA A 116 -45.41 3.28 -20.10
CA ALA A 116 -43.99 2.98 -20.27
C ALA A 116 -43.70 2.46 -21.72
N ASP A 117 -42.65 1.64 -21.84
CA ASP A 117 -42.37 0.60 -22.85
C ASP A 117 -41.31 0.92 -23.95
N THR A 118 -40.95 -0.10 -24.74
CA THR A 118 -39.53 -0.41 -25.03
C THR A 118 -39.18 -0.69 -26.51
N THR A 119 -37.88 -0.95 -26.74
CA THR A 119 -37.31 -1.89 -27.74
C THR A 119 -36.74 -1.32 -29.06
N SER A 120 -35.39 -1.27 -29.09
CA SER A 120 -34.47 -1.67 -30.18
C SER A 120 -34.77 -1.35 -31.67
N GLY A 121 -33.85 -0.65 -32.32
CA GLY A 121 -33.29 -1.13 -33.61
C GLY A 121 -32.98 -0.12 -34.72
N SER A 122 -31.90 -0.42 -35.47
CA SER A 122 -31.61 -0.07 -36.88
C SER A 122 -31.69 1.38 -37.42
N GLU A 123 -30.51 1.89 -37.79
CA GLU A 123 -30.13 2.45 -39.11
C GLU A 123 -30.71 3.77 -39.70
N ALA A 124 -29.81 4.48 -40.39
CA ALA A 124 -29.99 5.35 -41.57
C ALA A 124 -30.80 6.69 -41.50
N GLU A 125 -30.05 7.78 -41.26
CA GLU A 125 -29.82 8.91 -42.19
C GLU A 125 -30.95 9.92 -42.60
N ILE A 126 -30.51 11.16 -42.89
CA ILE A 126 -31.19 12.27 -43.60
C ILE A 126 -32.39 12.97 -42.89
N GLY A 127 -32.33 14.31 -42.74
CA GLY A 127 -33.54 15.15 -42.72
C GLY A 127 -33.59 16.38 -41.80
N LYS A 128 -33.22 17.56 -42.33
CA LYS A 128 -33.57 18.92 -41.81
C LYS A 128 -35.09 19.01 -41.47
N THR A 129 -35.62 19.78 -40.51
CA THR A 129 -35.37 21.20 -40.12
C THR A 129 -36.20 21.58 -38.86
N LYS A 130 -35.84 22.69 -38.17
CA LYS A 130 -36.67 23.52 -37.25
C LYS A 130 -37.12 22.85 -35.93
N THR A 131 -37.35 23.56 -34.81
CA THR A 131 -37.24 25.00 -34.49
C THR A 131 -36.86 25.20 -33.01
N ASP A 132 -36.44 26.44 -32.67
CA ASP A 132 -36.55 27.14 -31.38
C ASP A 132 -35.98 26.52 -30.09
N SER A 133 -35.08 27.28 -29.46
CA SER A 133 -34.84 27.26 -28.02
C SER A 133 -34.76 28.72 -27.53
N THR A 134 -35.30 29.00 -26.35
CA THR A 134 -35.39 30.35 -25.77
C THR A 134 -34.73 30.39 -24.40
N GLY A 135 -34.15 31.54 -24.05
CA GLY A 135 -33.37 31.76 -22.83
C GLY A 135 -31.89 32.02 -23.17
N THR A 136 -31.38 33.24 -23.21
CA THR A 136 -31.11 34.20 -22.10
C THR A 136 -30.10 33.69 -21.06
N ASP A 137 -28.83 34.04 -21.28
CA ASP A 137 -28.12 34.91 -20.33
C ASP A 137 -27.05 35.74 -21.09
N SER A 138 -26.11 36.38 -20.38
CA SER A 138 -25.60 37.69 -20.75
C SER A 138 -24.07 37.83 -20.94
N ASP A 139 -23.72 38.95 -21.57
CA ASP A 139 -22.45 39.69 -21.53
C ASP A 139 -21.18 39.20 -22.27
N LYS A 140 -20.79 40.05 -23.24
CA LYS A 140 -19.41 40.48 -23.61
C LYS A 140 -18.36 39.43 -24.02
N ASN A 141 -18.01 39.45 -25.31
CA ASN A 141 -16.75 40.10 -25.74
C ASN A 141 -16.73 40.39 -27.25
N GLY A 142 -16.46 41.64 -27.63
CA GLY A 142 -16.50 42.09 -29.02
C GLY A 142 -15.14 42.09 -29.71
N ALA A 143 -14.85 41.05 -30.50
CA ALA A 143 -13.65 40.99 -31.36
C ALA A 143 -13.88 40.32 -32.74
N GLY A 144 -15.04 39.70 -32.99
CA GLY A 144 -15.32 38.94 -34.23
C GLY A 144 -16.10 39.68 -35.31
N ASP A 145 -16.95 40.65 -34.93
CA ASP A 145 -18.02 41.13 -35.81
C ASP A 145 -17.55 41.90 -37.03
N ALA A 146 -16.38 42.55 -36.97
CA ALA A 146 -15.81 43.27 -38.11
C ALA A 146 -15.57 42.37 -39.34
N ALA A 147 -15.29 41.08 -39.15
CA ALA A 147 -15.11 40.13 -40.25
C ALA A 147 -16.45 39.62 -40.81
N ASN A 148 -17.45 39.39 -39.94
CA ASN A 148 -18.73 38.82 -40.34
C ASN A 148 -19.65 39.89 -40.95
N VAL A 149 -19.76 41.07 -40.34
CA VAL A 149 -20.54 42.21 -40.88
C VAL A 149 -20.09 42.59 -42.29
N ARG A 150 -18.79 42.48 -42.60
CA ARG A 150 -18.26 42.74 -43.95
C ARG A 150 -18.73 41.73 -45.00
N ARG A 151 -18.90 40.44 -44.65
CA ARG A 151 -19.49 39.44 -45.57
C ARG A 151 -21.02 39.44 -45.57
N THR A 152 -21.66 39.77 -44.45
CA THR A 152 -23.13 39.86 -44.37
C THR A 152 -23.69 41.18 -44.94
N ARG A 153 -22.82 42.12 -45.38
CA ARG A 153 -23.26 43.23 -46.24
C ARG A 153 -23.61 42.79 -47.68
N VAL A 154 -23.44 41.50 -48.01
CA VAL A 154 -24.25 40.82 -49.04
C VAL A 154 -25.67 40.59 -48.48
N VAL A 155 -26.35 41.70 -48.16
CA VAL A 155 -27.81 41.76 -48.23
C VAL A 155 -28.15 41.58 -49.71
N GLU A 156 -29.20 40.82 -50.02
CA GLU A 156 -29.71 40.70 -51.38
C GLU A 156 -29.90 42.13 -51.95
N MET A 157 -29.15 42.47 -53.00
CA MET A 157 -29.20 43.82 -53.58
C MET A 157 -30.56 44.01 -54.23
N GLN A 158 -31.51 44.56 -53.45
CA GLN A 158 -32.85 44.90 -53.89
C GLN A 158 -32.76 45.92 -55.02
N SER A 159 -32.85 45.43 -56.27
CA SER A 159 -33.12 46.27 -57.42
C SER A 159 -34.42 47.03 -57.17
N ARG A 160 -34.43 48.34 -57.46
CA ARG A 160 -35.56 49.22 -57.24
C ARG A 160 -36.83 48.71 -57.92
N SER A 161 -37.65 48.01 -57.16
CA SER A 161 -38.83 47.32 -57.65
C SER A 161 -40.05 48.24 -57.60
N ILE A 162 -40.15 49.15 -58.58
CA ILE A 162 -41.47 49.72 -58.93
C ILE A 162 -42.35 48.53 -59.32
N SER A 163 -43.56 48.45 -58.75
CA SER A 163 -44.52 47.42 -59.15
C SER A 163 -44.80 47.53 -60.66
N ASN A 164 -44.43 46.49 -61.41
CA ASN A 164 -44.45 46.46 -62.87
C ASN A 164 -43.53 47.51 -63.55
N GLN A 165 -42.27 47.62 -63.12
CA GLN A 165 -41.22 48.33 -63.86
C GLN A 165 -41.21 47.88 -65.35
N PRO A 166 -41.35 48.79 -66.32
CA PRO A 166 -41.38 48.44 -67.73
C PRO A 166 -40.00 48.03 -68.25
N THR A 167 -39.96 47.13 -69.23
CA THR A 167 -38.75 46.81 -69.99
C THR A 167 -38.33 47.99 -70.89
N ALA A 168 -37.08 48.01 -71.35
CA ALA A 168 -36.60 49.03 -72.28
C ALA A 168 -37.49 49.12 -73.54
N ALA A 169 -37.91 47.97 -74.10
CA ALA A 169 -38.83 47.93 -75.24
C ALA A 169 -40.23 48.51 -74.90
N GLN A 170 -40.72 48.33 -73.68
CA GLN A 170 -41.99 48.93 -73.22
C GLN A 170 -41.87 50.44 -72.94
N LEU A 171 -40.67 50.97 -72.72
CA LEU A 171 -40.43 52.43 -72.68
C LEU A 171 -40.35 52.99 -74.11
N VAL A 172 -39.60 52.36 -75.01
CA VAL A 172 -39.54 52.71 -76.44
C VAL A 172 -40.94 52.79 -77.06
N ASP A 173 -41.76 51.74 -76.89
CA ASP A 173 -43.11 51.70 -77.46
C ASP A 173 -44.05 52.80 -76.95
N TYR A 174 -43.83 53.27 -75.71
CA TYR A 174 -44.60 54.37 -75.12
C TYR A 174 -44.13 55.76 -75.56
N TYR A 175 -42.82 55.93 -75.77
CA TYR A 175 -42.21 57.23 -76.11
C TYR A 175 -41.98 57.45 -77.61
N LYS A 176 -42.17 56.44 -78.48
CA LYS A 176 -41.99 56.52 -79.94
C LYS A 176 -42.70 57.72 -80.61
N ASP A 177 -43.95 57.98 -80.21
CA ASP A 177 -44.79 59.07 -80.73
C ASP A 177 -44.72 60.34 -79.85
N ARG A 178 -43.87 60.34 -78.81
CA ARG A 178 -43.79 61.35 -77.75
C ARG A 178 -42.37 61.88 -77.60
N VAL A 179 -41.77 62.24 -78.73
CA VAL A 179 -40.38 62.69 -78.80
C VAL A 179 -40.24 64.06 -78.15
N SER A 180 -39.32 64.21 -77.21
CA SER A 180 -38.93 65.52 -76.66
C SER A 180 -38.06 66.26 -77.67
N LYS A 181 -38.30 67.56 -77.84
CA LYS A 181 -37.57 68.40 -78.79
C LYS A 181 -36.79 69.48 -78.07
N ASP A 182 -35.62 69.81 -78.61
CA ASP A 182 -34.79 70.93 -78.16
C ASP A 182 -35.30 72.28 -78.67
N LYS A 183 -34.47 73.32 -78.50
CA LYS A 183 -34.78 74.71 -78.86
C LYS A 183 -34.85 74.92 -80.37
N ASP A 184 -34.20 74.06 -81.13
CA ASP A 184 -34.04 74.12 -82.58
C ASP A 184 -35.01 73.15 -83.29
N GLY A 185 -35.86 72.46 -82.51
CA GLY A 185 -36.93 71.58 -82.98
C GLY A 185 -36.49 70.13 -83.25
N ILE A 186 -35.26 69.78 -82.86
CA ILE A 186 -34.60 68.49 -83.08
C ILE A 186 -34.79 67.60 -81.84
N GLY A 187 -34.87 66.30 -82.07
CA GLY A 187 -34.88 65.26 -81.03
C GLY A 187 -35.14 63.91 -81.67
N THR A 188 -34.36 62.88 -81.31
CA THR A 188 -34.57 61.52 -81.82
C THR A 188 -35.51 60.74 -80.90
N ALA A 189 -36.38 59.92 -81.51
CA ALA A 189 -37.23 59.00 -80.76
C ALA A 189 -36.38 58.07 -79.88
N LEU A 190 -36.91 57.73 -78.71
CA LEU A 190 -36.23 56.86 -77.75
C LEU A 190 -35.95 55.49 -78.38
N ASP A 191 -34.69 55.07 -78.40
CA ASP A 191 -34.29 53.72 -78.82
C ASP A 191 -34.05 52.77 -77.63
N LEU A 192 -33.78 51.50 -77.94
CA LEU A 192 -33.64 50.43 -76.95
C LEU A 192 -32.39 50.59 -76.08
N GLU A 193 -31.29 51.14 -76.61
CA GLU A 193 -30.03 51.34 -75.91
C GLU A 193 -30.18 52.46 -74.86
N HIS A 194 -30.76 53.59 -75.27
CA HIS A 194 -31.04 54.71 -74.38
C HIS A 194 -32.10 54.33 -73.33
N ALA A 195 -33.17 53.62 -73.71
CA ALA A 195 -34.17 53.11 -72.78
C ALA A 195 -33.58 52.11 -71.76
N GLN A 196 -32.62 51.27 -72.16
CA GLN A 196 -31.93 50.35 -71.26
C GLN A 196 -30.99 51.10 -70.31
N SER A 197 -30.19 52.06 -70.82
CA SER A 197 -29.29 52.89 -69.98
C SER A 197 -30.04 53.65 -68.87
N LEU A 198 -31.27 54.09 -69.14
CA LEU A 198 -32.15 54.77 -68.18
C LEU A 198 -32.61 53.83 -67.05
N LEU A 199 -32.96 52.58 -67.40
CA LEU A 199 -33.32 51.56 -66.43
C LEU A 199 -32.11 51.13 -65.59
N ASP A 200 -30.95 50.92 -66.23
CA ASP A 200 -29.72 50.51 -65.55
C ASP A 200 -29.21 51.59 -64.60
N TYR A 201 -29.23 52.86 -65.01
CA TYR A 201 -28.91 53.99 -64.14
C TYR A 201 -29.87 54.05 -62.94
N TYR A 202 -31.19 53.95 -63.17
CA TYR A 202 -32.19 53.98 -62.10
C TYR A 202 -32.06 52.82 -61.10
N ASN A 203 -31.82 51.61 -61.61
CA ASN A 203 -31.67 50.39 -60.81
C ASN A 203 -30.42 50.43 -59.93
N ASN A 204 -29.32 51.01 -60.42
CA ASN A 204 -28.09 51.16 -59.65
C ASN A 204 -28.10 52.37 -58.72
N LEU A 205 -28.79 53.47 -59.06
CA LEU A 205 -28.66 54.78 -58.40
C LEU A 205 -28.83 54.74 -56.87
N GLU A 206 -29.77 53.94 -56.35
CA GLU A 206 -29.97 53.82 -54.90
C GLU A 206 -28.79 53.14 -54.21
N THR A 207 -28.36 52.00 -54.77
CA THR A 207 -27.20 51.24 -54.30
C THR A 207 -25.95 52.10 -54.35
N VAL A 208 -25.72 52.77 -55.49
CA VAL A 208 -24.63 53.73 -55.75
C VAL A 208 -24.60 54.84 -54.70
N THR A 209 -25.71 55.53 -54.47
CA THR A 209 -25.73 56.68 -53.54
C THR A 209 -25.70 56.25 -52.07
N LYS A 210 -26.39 55.16 -51.68
CA LYS A 210 -26.27 54.55 -50.35
C LYS A 210 -24.82 54.12 -50.03
N ILE A 211 -24.13 53.54 -51.02
CA ILE A 211 -22.70 53.19 -50.95
C ILE A 211 -21.86 54.43 -50.60
N LEU A 212 -22.08 55.54 -51.31
CA LEU A 212 -21.32 56.77 -51.14
C LEU A 212 -21.70 57.58 -49.90
N LYS A 213 -22.78 57.20 -49.18
CA LYS A 213 -23.43 57.98 -48.11
C LYS A 213 -24.00 59.31 -48.64
N LEU A 214 -24.59 59.26 -49.85
CA LEU A 214 -25.27 60.34 -50.58
C LEU A 214 -26.79 60.05 -50.69
N SER A 215 -27.60 61.07 -50.99
CA SER A 215 -29.06 60.89 -51.20
C SER A 215 -29.43 60.82 -52.68
N ALA A 216 -30.01 59.70 -53.13
CA ALA A 216 -30.46 59.49 -54.51
C ALA A 216 -31.36 60.62 -55.06
N SER A 217 -32.19 61.22 -54.21
CA SER A 217 -33.06 62.36 -54.54
C SER A 217 -32.32 63.54 -55.16
N SER A 218 -31.09 63.78 -54.70
CA SER A 218 -30.20 64.85 -55.19
C SER A 218 -29.60 64.55 -56.58
N TYR A 219 -29.80 63.32 -57.07
CA TYR A 219 -29.25 62.77 -58.31
C TYR A 219 -30.34 62.16 -59.21
N GLY A 220 -31.52 62.79 -59.21
CA GLY A 220 -32.53 62.60 -60.25
C GLY A 220 -33.53 61.46 -60.02
N GLU A 221 -33.48 60.76 -58.88
CA GLU A 221 -34.45 59.71 -58.49
C GLU A 221 -35.92 60.09 -58.77
N PRO A 222 -36.47 61.23 -58.31
CA PRO A 222 -37.87 61.59 -58.60
C PRO A 222 -38.20 61.81 -60.08
N TRP A 223 -37.22 62.23 -60.88
CA TRP A 223 -37.39 62.39 -62.33
C TRP A 223 -37.37 61.02 -63.02
N LEU A 224 -36.45 60.13 -62.64
CA LEU A 224 -36.38 58.76 -63.14
C LEU A 224 -37.65 57.98 -62.81
N GLU A 225 -38.15 58.06 -61.57
CA GLU A 225 -39.41 57.44 -61.16
C GLU A 225 -40.58 57.93 -62.01
N SER A 226 -40.69 59.25 -62.23
CA SER A 226 -41.72 59.84 -63.08
C SER A 226 -41.61 59.42 -64.55
N THR A 227 -40.40 59.20 -65.07
CA THR A 227 -40.18 58.79 -66.46
C THR A 227 -40.39 57.29 -66.67
N ILE A 228 -39.86 56.45 -65.76
CA ILE A 228 -40.01 55.00 -65.82
C ILE A 228 -41.46 54.58 -65.52
N SER A 229 -42.16 55.30 -64.62
CA SER A 229 -43.60 55.15 -64.39
C SER A 229 -44.47 55.80 -65.48
N LYS A 230 -43.87 56.21 -66.61
CA LYS A 230 -44.56 56.74 -67.81
C LYS A 230 -45.36 58.04 -67.60
N ASN A 231 -45.14 58.73 -66.48
CA ASN A 231 -45.83 59.96 -66.09
C ASN A 231 -45.23 61.23 -66.73
N THR A 232 -44.01 61.19 -67.28
CA THR A 232 -43.51 62.31 -68.11
C THR A 232 -44.15 62.31 -69.51
N SER A 233 -44.46 63.49 -70.02
CA SER A 233 -45.19 63.70 -71.28
C SER A 233 -44.41 63.30 -72.53
N ASN A 234 -43.09 63.54 -72.55
CA ASN A 234 -42.21 63.25 -73.67
C ASN A 234 -40.79 62.84 -73.22
N LEU A 235 -40.05 62.18 -74.11
CA LEU A 235 -38.66 61.75 -73.88
C LEU A 235 -37.91 61.67 -75.22
N SER A 236 -36.59 61.79 -75.22
CA SER A 236 -35.72 61.60 -76.39
C SER A 236 -34.36 61.07 -75.95
N ASN A 237 -33.56 60.53 -76.87
CA ASN A 237 -32.21 60.04 -76.56
C ASN A 237 -31.32 61.15 -75.98
N GLU A 238 -31.41 62.37 -76.51
CA GLU A 238 -30.63 63.52 -76.05
C GLU A 238 -31.04 63.95 -74.64
N VAL A 239 -32.33 63.85 -74.29
CA VAL A 239 -32.80 64.10 -72.91
C VAL A 239 -32.28 63.03 -71.96
N VAL A 240 -32.34 61.75 -72.36
CA VAL A 240 -31.81 60.63 -71.56
C VAL A 240 -30.31 60.80 -71.31
N ASN A 241 -29.51 60.95 -72.35
CA ASN A 241 -28.06 61.14 -72.24
C ASN A 241 -27.70 62.38 -71.42
N ARG A 242 -28.34 63.52 -71.69
CA ARG A 242 -28.05 64.78 -70.96
C ARG A 242 -28.31 64.65 -69.47
N VAL A 243 -29.37 63.94 -69.05
CA VAL A 243 -29.66 63.75 -67.62
C VAL A 243 -28.78 62.67 -67.00
N ILE A 244 -28.62 61.50 -67.62
CA ILE A 244 -27.77 60.43 -67.07
C ILE A 244 -26.31 60.90 -66.98
N THR A 245 -25.73 61.42 -68.05
CA THR A 245 -24.34 61.92 -68.05
C THR A 245 -24.18 63.12 -67.11
N GLY A 246 -25.07 64.12 -67.20
CA GLY A 246 -24.97 65.34 -66.39
C GLY A 246 -25.12 65.10 -64.89
N VAL A 247 -25.89 64.09 -64.49
CA VAL A 247 -26.07 63.74 -63.08
C VAL A 247 -25.01 62.73 -62.60
N SER A 248 -24.62 61.75 -63.41
CA SER A 248 -23.49 60.87 -63.09
C SER A 248 -22.19 61.66 -62.90
N GLN A 249 -21.97 62.69 -63.72
CA GLN A 249 -20.83 63.61 -63.56
C GLN A 249 -20.86 64.38 -62.23
N ARG A 250 -22.05 64.66 -61.67
CA ARG A 250 -22.18 65.21 -60.30
C ARG A 250 -21.80 64.17 -59.25
N ILE A 251 -22.29 62.93 -59.35
CA ILE A 251 -21.90 61.85 -58.43
C ILE A 251 -20.37 61.61 -58.47
N VAL A 252 -19.76 61.62 -59.66
CA VAL A 252 -18.29 61.60 -59.84
C VAL A 252 -17.64 62.76 -59.08
N THR A 253 -18.09 63.99 -59.30
CA THR A 253 -17.50 65.20 -58.70
C THR A 253 -17.59 65.17 -57.17
N ASP A 254 -18.77 64.87 -56.62
CA ASP A 254 -19.01 64.84 -55.18
C ASP A 254 -18.27 63.65 -54.49
N THR A 255 -18.07 62.54 -55.21
CA THR A 255 -17.25 61.40 -54.77
C THR A 255 -15.77 61.72 -54.78
N GLN A 256 -15.25 62.30 -55.86
CA GLN A 256 -13.85 62.70 -55.99
C GLN A 256 -13.50 63.77 -54.92
N ALA A 257 -14.38 64.74 -54.69
CA ALA A 257 -14.20 65.75 -53.64
C ALA A 257 -14.21 65.18 -52.20
N LYS A 258 -14.86 64.03 -51.99
CA LYS A 258 -14.82 63.28 -50.72
C LYS A 258 -13.50 62.54 -50.55
N ILE A 259 -12.98 61.93 -51.63
CA ILE A 259 -11.67 61.29 -51.63
C ILE A 259 -10.55 62.33 -51.46
N ASP A 260 -10.65 63.50 -52.11
CA ASP A 260 -9.69 64.60 -51.99
C ASP A 260 -9.54 65.11 -50.55
N LYS A 261 -10.63 65.24 -49.79
CA LYS A 261 -10.57 65.61 -48.36
C LYS A 261 -9.83 64.56 -47.53
N GLN A 262 -10.00 63.28 -47.85
CA GLN A 262 -9.27 62.20 -47.18
C GLN A 262 -7.78 62.21 -47.54
N ILE A 263 -7.45 62.50 -48.80
CA ILE A 263 -6.07 62.71 -49.26
C ILE A 263 -5.46 63.94 -48.57
N GLU A 264 -6.16 65.07 -48.46
CA GLU A 264 -5.67 66.28 -47.78
C GLU A 264 -5.34 66.02 -46.30
N MET A 265 -6.20 65.27 -45.60
CA MET A 265 -5.94 64.83 -44.22
C MET A 265 -4.68 63.96 -44.12
N LEU A 266 -4.50 63.00 -45.03
CA LEU A 266 -3.32 62.13 -45.04
C LEU A 266 -2.06 62.86 -45.53
N GLU A 267 -2.15 63.81 -46.44
CA GLU A 267 -1.03 64.66 -46.88
C GLU A 267 -0.60 65.66 -45.80
N LYS A 268 -1.52 66.09 -44.92
CA LYS A 268 -1.18 66.82 -43.70
C LYS A 268 -0.41 65.90 -42.74
N LEU A 269 -0.90 64.69 -42.50
CA LEU A 269 -0.22 63.70 -41.67
C LEU A 269 1.17 63.32 -42.25
N ALA A 270 1.30 63.21 -43.58
CA ALA A 270 2.58 62.95 -44.25
C ALA A 270 3.61 64.08 -44.07
N LYS A 271 3.20 65.32 -43.79
CA LYS A 271 4.11 66.43 -43.47
C LYS A 271 4.64 66.35 -42.05
N ASP A 272 3.83 65.84 -41.11
CA ASP A 272 4.25 65.54 -39.74
C ASP A 272 5.06 64.23 -39.64
N HIS A 273 4.84 63.27 -40.54
CA HIS A 273 5.45 61.92 -40.54
C HIS A 273 6.09 61.55 -41.91
N PRO A 274 7.11 62.29 -42.39
CA PRO A 274 7.58 62.24 -43.78
C PRO A 274 8.15 60.89 -44.25
N ASN A 275 8.65 60.06 -43.33
CA ASN A 275 9.27 58.76 -43.64
C ASN A 275 8.30 57.57 -43.54
N ASN A 276 7.00 57.78 -43.27
CA ASN A 276 6.03 56.70 -43.14
C ASN A 276 5.54 56.22 -44.54
N GLN A 277 6.06 55.08 -44.98
CA GLN A 277 5.73 54.48 -46.27
C GLN A 277 4.26 54.04 -46.37
N GLU A 278 3.61 53.65 -45.27
CA GLU A 278 2.20 53.23 -45.29
C GLU A 278 1.25 54.41 -45.53
N ILE A 279 1.57 55.59 -44.98
CA ILE A 279 0.83 56.83 -45.29
C ILE A 279 0.99 57.19 -46.77
N GLN A 280 2.20 57.08 -47.33
CA GLN A 280 2.42 57.31 -48.77
C GLN A 280 1.66 56.30 -49.64
N ASN A 281 1.65 55.02 -49.25
CA ASN A 281 0.90 53.97 -49.94
C ASN A 281 -0.61 54.23 -49.86
N ALA A 282 -1.15 54.63 -48.70
CA ALA A 282 -2.57 54.96 -48.52
C ALA A 282 -2.98 56.18 -49.37
N ILE A 283 -2.15 57.23 -49.40
CA ILE A 283 -2.36 58.40 -50.27
C ILE A 283 -2.38 57.99 -51.75
N ASN A 284 -1.45 57.14 -52.19
CA ASN A 284 -1.40 56.69 -53.59
C ASN A 284 -2.60 55.78 -53.93
N ASN A 285 -2.95 54.82 -53.06
CA ASN A 285 -4.15 53.99 -53.23
C ASN A 285 -5.43 54.83 -53.33
N LEU A 286 -5.54 55.93 -52.56
CA LEU A 286 -6.69 56.84 -52.64
C LEU A 286 -6.65 57.74 -53.90
N ARG A 287 -5.47 58.13 -54.39
CA ARG A 287 -5.33 58.81 -55.69
C ARG A 287 -5.74 57.88 -56.84
N ASP A 288 -5.33 56.61 -56.81
CA ASP A 288 -5.73 55.61 -57.80
C ASP A 288 -7.22 55.29 -57.71
N ALA A 289 -7.78 55.19 -56.51
CA ALA A 289 -9.22 55.09 -56.31
C ALA A 289 -9.96 56.32 -56.88
N LYS A 290 -9.48 57.55 -56.64
CA LYS A 290 -10.03 58.78 -57.25
C LYS A 290 -10.02 58.72 -58.77
N ASN A 291 -8.90 58.29 -59.36
CA ASN A 291 -8.73 58.16 -60.81
C ASN A 291 -9.67 57.09 -61.42
N SER A 292 -10.04 56.06 -60.66
CA SER A 292 -11.01 55.04 -61.08
C SER A 292 -12.47 55.52 -61.11
N VAL A 293 -12.78 56.64 -60.44
CA VAL A 293 -14.13 57.22 -60.38
C VAL A 293 -14.42 58.02 -61.66
N THR A 294 -15.05 57.36 -62.63
CA THR A 294 -15.50 57.90 -63.94
C THR A 294 -17.01 57.78 -64.08
N VAL A 295 -17.61 58.44 -65.09
CA VAL A 295 -19.05 58.32 -65.40
C VAL A 295 -19.45 56.87 -65.72
N ASP A 296 -18.55 56.11 -66.35
CA ASP A 296 -18.80 54.72 -66.74
C ASP A 296 -18.73 53.76 -65.54
N ASN A 297 -17.88 54.06 -64.55
CA ASN A 297 -17.70 53.23 -63.36
C ASN A 297 -18.66 53.61 -62.21
N ILE A 298 -18.99 54.90 -62.03
CA ILE A 298 -19.80 55.39 -60.89
C ILE A 298 -21.22 54.79 -60.89
N THR A 299 -21.73 54.43 -62.07
CA THR A 299 -23.07 53.85 -62.27
C THR A 299 -23.10 52.34 -61.97
N SER A 300 -21.95 51.70 -61.79
CA SER A 300 -21.83 50.27 -61.46
C SER A 300 -21.61 50.06 -59.96
N ALA A 301 -22.60 49.46 -59.29
CA ALA A 301 -22.50 49.12 -57.87
C ALA A 301 -21.29 48.21 -57.55
N LYS A 302 -20.92 47.32 -58.47
CA LYS A 302 -19.78 46.40 -58.28
C LYS A 302 -18.42 47.07 -58.47
N ALA A 303 -18.31 48.05 -59.37
CA ALA A 303 -17.06 48.80 -59.55
C ALA A 303 -16.72 49.63 -58.30
N MET A 304 -17.74 50.22 -57.66
CA MET A 304 -17.55 51.02 -56.46
C MET A 304 -17.23 50.20 -55.20
N GLU A 305 -17.49 48.90 -55.15
CA GLU A 305 -17.15 48.04 -54.00
C GLU A 305 -15.66 48.18 -53.60
N ASN A 306 -14.77 48.15 -54.58
CA ASN A 306 -13.32 48.36 -54.39
C ASN A 306 -12.98 49.78 -53.89
N VAL A 307 -13.75 50.79 -54.30
CA VAL A 307 -13.57 52.19 -53.88
C VAL A 307 -14.03 52.38 -52.43
N ILE A 308 -15.11 51.70 -52.01
CA ILE A 308 -15.53 51.64 -50.59
C ILE A 308 -14.47 50.96 -49.75
N ASP A 309 -14.04 49.76 -50.13
CA ASP A 309 -13.11 48.97 -49.33
C ASP A 309 -11.78 49.73 -49.14
N THR A 310 -11.33 50.47 -50.16
CA THR A 310 -10.17 51.37 -50.04
C THR A 310 -10.46 52.55 -49.08
N LEU A 311 -11.63 53.18 -49.16
CA LEU A 311 -12.01 54.31 -48.29
C LEU A 311 -12.21 53.89 -46.82
N ASP A 312 -12.96 52.82 -46.55
CA ASP A 312 -13.27 52.37 -45.19
C ASP A 312 -12.06 51.64 -44.54
N HIS A 313 -11.07 51.15 -45.32
CA HIS A 313 -9.80 50.61 -44.80
C HIS A 313 -8.80 51.72 -44.42
N TYR A 314 -8.69 52.78 -45.22
CA TYR A 314 -7.66 53.82 -45.06
C TYR A 314 -8.20 55.20 -44.59
N GLY A 315 -9.48 55.33 -44.25
CA GLY A 315 -10.07 56.66 -44.01
C GLY A 315 -11.39 56.75 -43.25
N SER A 316 -11.38 56.48 -41.94
CA SER A 316 -12.39 57.07 -41.04
C SER A 316 -11.86 57.34 -39.62
N GLN A 317 -12.26 58.49 -39.05
CA GLN A 317 -11.94 58.87 -37.67
C GLN A 317 -12.39 57.78 -36.67
N SER A 318 -13.59 57.25 -36.85
CA SER A 318 -14.16 56.19 -36.01
C SER A 318 -13.30 54.91 -35.95
N ALA A 319 -12.60 54.56 -37.03
CA ALA A 319 -11.69 53.40 -37.04
C ALA A 319 -10.41 53.67 -36.21
N TYR A 320 -9.87 54.89 -36.29
CA TYR A 320 -8.75 55.31 -35.44
C TYR A 320 -9.15 55.40 -33.97
N ASP A 321 -10.30 56.00 -33.66
CA ASP A 321 -10.81 56.11 -32.28
C ASP A 321 -11.00 54.72 -31.65
N THR A 322 -11.62 53.78 -32.38
CA THR A 322 -11.80 52.38 -31.94
C THR A 322 -10.47 51.71 -31.59
N LEU A 323 -9.41 51.93 -32.39
CA LEU A 323 -8.07 51.39 -32.13
C LEU A 323 -7.40 52.08 -30.92
N LYS A 324 -7.62 53.39 -30.75
CA LYS A 324 -7.11 54.14 -29.60
C LYS A 324 -7.79 53.74 -28.29
N ASP A 325 -9.08 53.41 -28.33
CA ASP A 325 -9.83 52.87 -27.18
C ASP A 325 -9.43 51.43 -26.85
N ALA A 326 -9.14 50.60 -27.84
CA ALA A 326 -8.56 49.27 -27.64
C ALA A 326 -7.18 49.37 -26.97
N LEU A 327 -6.31 50.28 -27.42
CA LEU A 327 -4.98 50.49 -26.83
C LEU A 327 -5.06 51.03 -25.40
N GLN A 328 -5.98 51.95 -25.11
CA GLN A 328 -6.27 52.39 -23.74
C GLN A 328 -6.76 51.25 -22.85
N SER A 329 -7.62 50.37 -23.38
CA SER A 329 -8.15 49.21 -22.65
C SER A 329 -7.04 48.20 -22.32
N ALA A 330 -6.19 47.85 -23.28
CA ALA A 330 -5.04 46.98 -23.07
C ALA A 330 -4.03 47.55 -22.05
N VAL A 331 -3.81 48.87 -22.05
CA VAL A 331 -2.99 49.58 -21.06
C VAL A 331 -3.62 49.57 -19.67
N LYS A 332 -4.96 49.64 -19.57
CA LYS A 332 -5.72 49.60 -18.31
C LYS A 332 -5.80 48.20 -17.69
N GLU A 333 -5.80 47.15 -18.52
CA GLU A 333 -5.83 45.74 -18.07
C GLU A 333 -4.45 45.20 -17.66
N ALA A 334 -3.38 45.96 -17.89
CA ALA A 334 -2.00 45.52 -17.74
C ALA A 334 -1.70 44.84 -16.39
N ASP A 335 -2.09 45.46 -15.26
CA ASP A 335 -1.82 44.91 -13.93
C ASP A 335 -2.59 43.59 -13.67
N THR A 336 -3.80 43.46 -14.19
CA THR A 336 -4.61 42.23 -14.11
C THR A 336 -3.96 41.11 -14.91
N VAL A 337 -3.54 41.38 -16.15
CA VAL A 337 -2.81 40.43 -17.02
C VAL A 337 -1.49 40.01 -16.37
N LYS A 338 -0.80 40.95 -15.71
CA LYS A 338 0.47 40.73 -15.02
C LYS A 338 0.31 39.84 -13.79
N ALA A 339 -0.74 40.05 -13.00
CA ALA A 339 -1.08 39.24 -11.83
C ALA A 339 -1.50 37.80 -12.21
N ALA A 340 -2.36 37.65 -13.21
CA ALA A 340 -2.79 36.34 -13.73
C ALA A 340 -1.61 35.52 -14.27
N ASN A 341 -0.59 36.19 -14.82
CA ASN A 341 0.63 35.56 -15.33
C ASN A 341 1.83 35.74 -14.40
N SER A 342 1.60 35.87 -13.09
CA SER A 342 2.64 36.10 -12.07
C SER A 342 3.79 35.06 -12.07
N LYS A 343 3.55 33.83 -12.54
CA LYS A 343 4.58 32.79 -12.74
C LYS A 343 5.48 32.98 -13.96
N ALA A 344 5.22 33.95 -14.83
CA ALA A 344 6.07 34.22 -15.98
C ALA A 344 7.45 34.73 -15.55
N SER A 345 8.48 34.36 -16.33
CA SER A 345 9.87 34.79 -16.09
C SER A 345 10.02 36.32 -16.06
N GLU A 346 10.94 36.84 -15.23
CA GLU A 346 11.20 38.28 -15.08
C GLU A 346 11.46 38.98 -16.42
N VAL A 347 12.12 38.30 -17.36
CA VAL A 347 12.38 38.81 -18.72
C VAL A 347 11.08 39.04 -19.50
N LYS A 348 10.10 38.13 -19.41
CA LYS A 348 8.79 38.29 -20.07
C LYS A 348 7.90 39.28 -19.32
N GLN A 349 7.93 39.27 -17.98
CA GLN A 349 7.31 40.30 -17.13
C GLN A 349 7.78 41.72 -17.53
N LYS A 350 9.08 41.90 -17.76
CA LYS A 350 9.63 43.17 -18.26
C LYS A 350 9.24 43.43 -19.71
N ALA A 351 9.31 42.46 -20.61
CA ALA A 351 8.95 42.66 -22.02
C ALA A 351 7.48 43.10 -22.20
N TYR A 352 6.56 42.56 -21.40
CA TYR A 352 5.17 43.02 -21.37
C TYR A 352 5.04 44.44 -20.80
N GLN A 353 5.75 44.76 -19.71
CA GLN A 353 5.81 46.12 -19.16
C GLN A 353 6.32 47.14 -20.19
N ASP A 354 7.42 46.83 -20.88
CA ASP A 354 8.03 47.69 -21.91
C ASP A 354 7.07 47.93 -23.09
N ALA A 355 6.29 46.92 -23.49
CA ALA A 355 5.27 47.05 -24.53
C ALA A 355 4.09 47.92 -24.08
N ILE A 356 3.62 47.75 -22.83
CA ILE A 356 2.56 48.56 -22.23
C ILE A 356 2.99 50.03 -22.07
N ASP A 357 4.23 50.29 -21.69
CA ASP A 357 4.75 51.65 -21.52
C ASP A 357 5.03 52.33 -22.88
N ALA A 358 5.41 51.57 -23.91
CA ALA A 358 5.38 52.05 -25.29
C ALA A 358 3.94 52.37 -25.77
N GLY A 359 2.95 51.57 -25.39
CA GLY A 359 1.52 51.86 -25.64
C GLY A 359 1.05 53.15 -24.98
N LYS A 360 1.44 53.41 -23.72
CA LYS A 360 1.18 54.68 -23.02
C LYS A 360 1.80 55.87 -23.75
N ALA A 361 3.02 55.74 -24.27
CA ALA A 361 3.66 56.79 -25.05
C ALA A 361 2.85 57.13 -26.33
N VAL A 362 2.36 56.11 -27.04
CA VAL A 362 1.51 56.29 -28.24
C VAL A 362 0.13 56.88 -27.90
N ILE A 363 -0.49 56.53 -26.77
CA ILE A 363 -1.75 57.16 -26.34
C ILE A 363 -1.57 58.66 -26.10
N ASN A 364 -0.45 59.03 -25.47
CA ASN A 364 -0.15 60.39 -25.03
C ASN A 364 0.45 61.29 -26.12
N ASP A 365 0.95 60.73 -27.23
CA ASP A 365 1.40 61.52 -28.37
C ASP A 365 0.20 62.10 -29.14
N GLY A 366 0.11 63.43 -29.15
CA GLY A 366 -0.89 64.17 -29.93
C GLY A 366 -0.72 64.07 -31.45
N LYS A 367 0.36 63.42 -31.93
CA LYS A 367 0.62 63.12 -33.34
C LYS A 367 0.52 61.63 -33.70
N ALA A 368 0.23 60.73 -32.76
CA ALA A 368 0.23 59.28 -33.02
C ALA A 368 -0.65 58.90 -34.24
N SER A 369 -0.06 58.21 -35.22
CA SER A 369 -0.80 57.73 -36.40
C SER A 369 -1.51 56.41 -36.11
N GLN A 370 -2.43 56.01 -37.00
CA GLN A 370 -3.11 54.71 -36.91
C GLN A 370 -2.11 53.53 -36.98
N ALA A 371 -0.99 53.69 -37.70
CA ALA A 371 0.07 52.69 -37.78
C ALA A 371 0.84 52.56 -36.45
N ASP A 372 1.03 53.66 -35.71
CA ASP A 372 1.67 53.63 -34.39
C ASP A 372 0.78 52.92 -33.36
N VAL A 373 -0.53 53.18 -33.38
CA VAL A 373 -1.53 52.52 -32.53
C VAL A 373 -1.59 51.02 -32.83
N ASN A 374 -1.67 50.63 -34.12
CA ASN A 374 -1.64 49.23 -34.56
C ASN A 374 -0.34 48.52 -34.13
N THR A 375 0.81 49.21 -34.27
CA THR A 375 2.12 48.69 -33.87
C THR A 375 2.24 48.51 -32.37
N ALA A 376 1.67 49.42 -31.57
CA ALA A 376 1.63 49.30 -30.12
C ALA A 376 0.73 48.13 -29.67
N LEU A 377 -0.48 48.03 -30.21
CA LEU A 377 -1.39 46.90 -29.96
C LEU A 377 -0.73 45.56 -30.28
N SER A 378 -0.21 45.38 -31.50
CA SER A 378 0.42 44.13 -31.92
C SER A 378 1.62 43.73 -31.04
N LYS A 379 2.41 44.71 -30.56
CA LYS A 379 3.50 44.46 -29.60
C LYS A 379 2.98 44.05 -28.22
N ILE A 380 1.90 44.68 -27.74
CA ILE A 380 1.27 44.34 -26.47
C ILE A 380 0.63 42.94 -26.53
N ASP A 381 -0.05 42.60 -27.61
CA ASP A 381 -0.68 41.28 -27.81
C ASP A 381 0.37 40.16 -27.90
N GLN A 382 1.44 40.36 -28.67
CA GLN A 382 2.53 39.38 -28.74
C GLN A 382 3.26 39.26 -27.39
N ALA A 383 3.49 40.37 -26.68
CA ALA A 383 4.10 40.33 -25.36
C ALA A 383 3.19 39.68 -24.29
N LYS A 384 1.86 39.86 -24.39
CA LYS A 384 0.86 39.16 -23.56
C LYS A 384 0.89 37.66 -23.84
N LYS A 385 0.91 37.25 -25.12
CA LYS A 385 1.01 35.83 -25.50
C LYS A 385 2.30 35.19 -24.99
N ASP A 386 3.44 35.87 -25.17
CA ASP A 386 4.74 35.44 -24.66
C ASP A 386 4.77 35.35 -23.12
N LEU A 387 4.06 36.23 -22.42
CA LEU A 387 3.91 36.24 -20.96
C LEU A 387 3.10 35.03 -20.49
N THR A 388 1.90 34.81 -21.05
CA THR A 388 1.05 33.66 -20.68
C THR A 388 1.75 32.34 -21.00
N VAL A 389 2.40 32.21 -22.17
CA VAL A 389 3.21 31.03 -22.51
C VAL A 389 4.32 30.79 -21.47
N SER A 390 5.02 31.85 -21.03
CA SER A 390 6.06 31.71 -20.00
C SER A 390 5.48 31.32 -18.63
N ALA A 391 4.29 31.81 -18.24
CA ALA A 391 3.66 31.44 -16.98
C ALA A 391 3.26 29.95 -16.95
N ILE A 392 2.60 29.49 -18.02
CA ILE A 392 2.18 28.09 -18.15
C ILE A 392 3.40 27.17 -18.19
N GLN A 393 4.44 27.51 -18.96
CA GLN A 393 5.66 26.71 -19.06
C GLN A 393 6.33 26.54 -17.68
N THR A 394 6.52 27.64 -16.93
CA THR A 394 7.08 27.58 -15.56
C THR A 394 6.23 26.71 -14.64
N ALA A 395 4.89 26.85 -14.65
CA ALA A 395 4.00 26.01 -13.85
C ALA A 395 3.98 24.53 -14.28
N VAL A 396 4.28 24.23 -15.55
CA VAL A 396 4.44 22.88 -16.09
C VAL A 396 5.76 22.24 -15.65
N ASP A 397 6.85 23.00 -15.59
CA ASP A 397 8.16 22.53 -15.14
C ASP A 397 8.18 22.32 -13.62
N GLU A 398 7.57 23.23 -12.84
CA GLU A 398 7.33 23.08 -11.39
C GLU A 398 6.43 21.88 -11.01
N ALA A 399 5.82 21.21 -11.99
CA ALA A 399 4.81 20.20 -11.72
C ALA A 399 5.37 18.93 -11.05
N SER A 400 6.64 18.59 -11.25
CA SER A 400 7.30 17.47 -10.54
C SER A 400 7.40 17.75 -9.04
N ASP A 401 7.76 18.98 -8.70
CA ASP A 401 8.02 19.42 -7.33
C ASP A 401 6.71 19.70 -6.61
N THR A 402 5.71 20.25 -7.30
CA THR A 402 4.33 20.37 -6.82
C THR A 402 3.79 18.99 -6.40
N LYS A 403 3.97 17.96 -7.23
CA LYS A 403 3.59 16.56 -6.90
C LYS A 403 4.52 15.89 -5.88
N GLY A 404 5.63 16.53 -5.52
CA GLY A 404 6.52 16.12 -4.44
C GLY A 404 6.12 16.68 -3.07
N LYS A 405 5.24 17.69 -3.01
CA LYS A 405 4.83 18.38 -1.78
C LYS A 405 3.60 17.75 -1.13
N PRO A 406 3.44 17.84 0.21
CA PRO A 406 2.27 17.32 0.92
C PRO A 406 0.96 17.92 0.39
N ASP A 407 1.02 19.19 0.01
CA ASP A 407 -0.02 19.98 -0.64
C ASP A 407 -0.74 19.19 -1.74
N TYR A 408 0.00 18.47 -2.60
CA TYR A 408 -0.57 17.56 -3.60
C TYR A 408 -0.85 16.17 -3.02
N TYR A 409 0.14 15.45 -2.47
CA TYR A 409 -0.03 14.01 -2.24
C TYR A 409 -0.99 13.69 -1.08
N ASN A 410 -1.15 14.59 -0.10
CA ASN A 410 -2.18 14.53 0.95
C ASN A 410 -3.49 15.27 0.57
N ALA A 411 -3.61 15.86 -0.61
CA ALA A 411 -4.89 16.41 -1.08
C ALA A 411 -5.89 15.31 -1.43
N SER A 412 -7.17 15.70 -1.45
CA SER A 412 -8.26 14.84 -1.92
C SER A 412 -8.04 14.37 -3.36
N ASP A 413 -8.55 13.18 -3.69
CA ASP A 413 -8.41 12.62 -5.04
C ASP A 413 -9.08 13.50 -6.10
N LYS A 414 -10.16 14.22 -5.74
CA LYS A 414 -10.79 15.24 -6.60
C LYS A 414 -9.83 16.39 -6.93
N ALA A 415 -9.08 16.90 -5.95
CA ALA A 415 -8.14 18.00 -6.15
C ALA A 415 -6.90 17.56 -6.95
N LYS A 416 -6.31 16.39 -6.62
CA LYS A 416 -5.21 15.80 -7.40
C LYS A 416 -5.61 15.60 -8.85
N LYS A 417 -6.78 15.00 -9.10
CA LYS A 417 -7.33 14.81 -10.44
C LYS A 417 -7.53 16.14 -11.19
N ALA A 418 -8.12 17.15 -10.56
CA ALA A 418 -8.33 18.44 -11.20
C ALA A 418 -7.01 19.12 -11.61
N TYR A 419 -5.97 19.05 -10.77
CA TYR A 419 -4.63 19.52 -11.12
C TYR A 419 -3.99 18.71 -12.24
N ASP A 420 -4.15 17.39 -12.24
CA ASP A 420 -3.63 16.52 -13.30
C ASP A 420 -4.31 16.76 -14.66
N GLU A 421 -5.61 17.01 -14.67
CA GLU A 421 -6.37 17.37 -15.88
C GLU A 421 -6.01 18.77 -16.40
N ALA A 422 -5.90 19.77 -15.51
CA ALA A 422 -5.48 21.12 -15.88
C ALA A 422 -4.03 21.16 -16.39
N LEU A 423 -3.11 20.42 -15.76
CA LEU A 423 -1.71 20.27 -16.19
C LEU A 423 -1.59 19.63 -17.59
N ASN A 424 -2.46 18.68 -17.91
CA ASN A 424 -2.52 18.09 -19.24
C ASN A 424 -3.11 19.04 -20.28
N LYS A 425 -4.13 19.85 -19.93
CA LYS A 425 -4.65 20.91 -20.79
C LYS A 425 -3.58 21.97 -21.09
N ALA A 426 -2.88 22.45 -20.05
CA ALA A 426 -1.74 23.36 -20.16
C ALA A 426 -0.67 22.86 -21.15
N LYS A 427 -0.23 21.61 -21.00
CA LYS A 427 0.74 20.98 -21.92
C LYS A 427 0.22 20.86 -23.36
N SER A 428 -1.07 20.56 -23.53
CA SER A 428 -1.70 20.47 -24.85
C SER A 428 -1.73 21.83 -25.56
N VAL A 429 -2.02 22.92 -24.83
CA VAL A 429 -2.04 24.28 -25.40
C VAL A 429 -0.62 24.79 -25.70
N LEU A 430 0.37 24.49 -24.85
CA LEU A 430 1.78 24.79 -25.15
C LEU A 430 2.32 24.05 -26.39
N ALA A 431 1.74 22.89 -26.72
CA ALA A 431 2.12 22.09 -27.89
C ALA A 431 1.36 22.50 -29.18
N ASP A 432 0.35 23.37 -29.09
CA ASP A 432 -0.40 23.90 -30.25
C ASP A 432 0.27 25.20 -30.75
N PRO A 433 1.01 25.19 -31.88
CA PRO A 433 1.63 26.41 -32.40
C PRO A 433 0.58 27.47 -32.82
N ASN A 434 -0.67 27.05 -33.04
CA ASN A 434 -1.80 27.90 -33.37
C ASN A 434 -2.70 28.20 -32.13
N ALA A 435 -2.16 28.06 -30.91
CA ALA A 435 -2.86 28.45 -29.69
C ALA A 435 -3.27 29.93 -29.74
N THR A 436 -4.56 30.20 -29.57
CA THR A 436 -5.11 31.55 -29.39
C THR A 436 -4.85 32.04 -27.98
N GLN A 437 -4.95 33.36 -27.76
CA GLN A 437 -4.78 33.94 -26.43
C GLN A 437 -5.79 33.36 -25.42
N ASP A 438 -7.05 33.17 -25.84
CA ASP A 438 -8.10 32.63 -24.97
C ASP A 438 -7.79 31.20 -24.49
N LYS A 439 -7.28 30.33 -25.38
CA LYS A 439 -6.84 28.97 -25.00
C LYS A 439 -5.72 29.01 -23.95
N LEU A 440 -4.80 29.97 -24.08
CA LEU A 440 -3.67 30.13 -23.16
C LEU A 440 -4.14 30.67 -21.80
N ASP A 441 -4.90 31.77 -21.79
CA ASP A 441 -5.40 32.38 -20.56
C ASP A 441 -6.38 31.43 -19.82
N GLU A 442 -7.23 30.67 -20.53
CA GLU A 442 -8.10 29.63 -19.94
C GLU A 442 -7.27 28.48 -19.33
N ALA A 443 -6.22 28.00 -20.02
CA ALA A 443 -5.36 26.93 -19.51
C ALA A 443 -4.51 27.37 -18.31
N ASN A 444 -4.01 28.61 -18.31
CA ASN A 444 -3.27 29.20 -17.19
C ASN A 444 -4.18 29.40 -15.96
N SER A 445 -5.38 29.94 -16.18
CA SER A 445 -6.39 30.12 -15.12
C SER A 445 -6.83 28.78 -14.51
N ALA A 446 -7.10 27.77 -15.34
CA ALA A 446 -7.45 26.42 -14.88
C ALA A 446 -6.31 25.76 -14.09
N LEU A 447 -5.06 25.88 -14.54
CA LEU A 447 -3.90 25.32 -13.84
C LEU A 447 -3.66 26.00 -12.50
N THR A 448 -3.74 27.32 -12.44
CA THR A 448 -3.56 28.12 -11.21
C THR A 448 -4.65 27.80 -10.20
N SER A 449 -5.92 27.84 -10.62
CA SER A 449 -7.08 27.49 -9.78
C SER A 449 -6.99 26.05 -9.24
N ALA A 450 -6.46 25.12 -10.03
CA ALA A 450 -6.26 23.75 -9.59
C ALA A 450 -5.08 23.58 -8.63
N GLN A 451 -4.01 24.39 -8.75
CA GLN A 451 -2.93 24.45 -7.75
C GLN A 451 -3.43 25.01 -6.40
N GLU A 452 -4.26 26.06 -6.40
CA GLU A 452 -4.90 26.58 -5.18
C GLU A 452 -5.89 25.59 -4.52
N GLY A 453 -6.38 24.62 -5.30
CA GLY A 453 -7.17 23.49 -4.82
C GLY A 453 -6.37 22.43 -4.05
N LEU A 454 -5.03 22.44 -4.12
CA LEU A 454 -4.15 21.45 -3.48
C LEU A 454 -3.94 21.75 -1.99
N LYS A 455 -4.99 21.51 -1.20
CA LYS A 455 -5.04 21.80 0.25
C LYS A 455 -4.62 20.61 1.13
N GLY A 456 -3.64 19.83 0.67
CA GLY A 456 -2.98 18.82 1.50
C GLY A 456 -2.17 19.46 2.63
N VAL A 457 -1.98 18.73 3.73
CA VAL A 457 -1.18 19.17 4.89
C VAL A 457 0.06 18.30 5.07
N ALA A 458 1.06 18.78 5.82
CA ALA A 458 2.26 18.00 6.13
C ALA A 458 1.92 16.67 6.85
N THR A 459 2.57 15.58 6.44
CA THR A 459 2.36 14.26 7.06
C THR A 459 2.93 14.23 8.48
N ALA A 460 2.07 14.08 9.49
CA ALA A 460 2.47 13.93 10.88
C ALA A 460 3.02 12.52 11.13
N LYS A 461 4.31 12.41 11.47
CA LYS A 461 5.05 11.14 11.62
C LYS A 461 5.42 10.80 13.07
N ASP A 462 5.24 11.71 14.03
CA ASP A 462 5.84 11.65 15.37
C ASP A 462 5.34 10.47 16.21
N ALA A 463 4.05 10.13 16.10
CA ALA A 463 3.47 8.95 16.73
C ALA A 463 4.08 7.65 16.21
N LEU A 464 4.33 7.56 14.89
CA LEU A 464 4.94 6.39 14.25
C LEU A 464 6.43 6.28 14.61
N GLN A 465 7.15 7.40 14.68
CA GLN A 465 8.52 7.44 15.20
C GLN A 465 8.58 6.97 16.66
N SER A 466 7.61 7.37 17.50
CA SER A 466 7.52 6.96 18.89
C SER A 466 7.27 5.45 19.03
N ALA A 467 6.30 4.90 18.29
CA ALA A 467 6.02 3.47 18.26
C ALA A 467 7.21 2.63 17.76
N VAL A 468 7.98 3.15 16.79
CA VAL A 468 9.23 2.53 16.31
C VAL A 468 10.36 2.59 17.35
N LYS A 469 10.43 3.66 18.15
CA LYS A 469 11.41 3.84 19.24
C LYS A 469 11.12 2.93 20.44
N GLU A 470 9.86 2.66 20.74
CA GLU A 470 9.43 1.75 21.82
C GLU A 470 9.67 0.26 21.52
N ALA A 471 9.93 -0.10 20.24
CA ALA A 471 9.91 -1.46 19.74
C ALA A 471 10.68 -2.47 20.60
N ASP A 472 11.95 -2.20 20.94
CA ASP A 472 12.77 -3.11 21.73
C ASP A 472 12.28 -3.28 23.18
N THR A 473 11.64 -2.25 23.75
CA THR A 473 11.04 -2.30 25.10
C THR A 473 9.80 -3.19 25.10
N VAL A 474 8.90 -2.98 24.13
CA VAL A 474 7.70 -3.83 23.93
C VAL A 474 8.09 -5.29 23.67
N LYS A 475 9.17 -5.50 22.91
CA LYS A 475 9.70 -6.81 22.55
C LYS A 475 10.32 -7.56 23.73
N ALA A 476 11.01 -6.85 24.63
CA ALA A 476 11.58 -7.39 25.86
C ALA A 476 10.50 -7.77 26.89
N ALA A 477 9.53 -6.87 27.13
CA ALA A 477 8.37 -7.12 28.00
C ALA A 477 7.55 -8.35 27.55
N ASN A 478 7.51 -8.62 26.24
CA ASN A 478 6.83 -9.75 25.64
C ASN A 478 7.78 -10.86 25.15
N SER A 479 8.94 -11.01 25.79
CA SER A 479 9.96 -12.03 25.47
C SER A 479 9.46 -13.48 25.52
N LYS A 480 8.37 -13.74 26.26
CA LYS A 480 7.66 -15.04 26.31
C LYS A 480 6.78 -15.33 25.08
N ALA A 481 6.55 -14.36 24.20
CA ALA A 481 5.74 -14.57 23.00
C ALA A 481 6.40 -15.52 21.99
N SER A 482 5.58 -16.19 21.18
CA SER A 482 6.05 -17.12 20.16
C SER A 482 6.92 -16.44 19.10
N GLU A 483 7.93 -17.15 18.57
CA GLU A 483 8.84 -16.66 17.50
C GLU A 483 8.07 -16.05 16.31
N VAL A 484 6.90 -16.60 15.98
CA VAL A 484 6.03 -16.13 14.89
C VAL A 484 5.44 -14.75 15.19
N LYS A 485 4.99 -14.48 16.42
CA LYS A 485 4.48 -13.16 16.82
C LYS A 485 5.61 -12.16 17.07
N GLN A 486 6.71 -12.60 17.65
CA GLN A 486 7.97 -11.83 17.75
C GLN A 486 8.43 -11.33 16.37
N LYS A 487 8.37 -12.18 15.33
CA LYS A 487 8.62 -11.77 13.95
C LYS A 487 7.52 -10.87 13.37
N ALA A 488 6.24 -11.18 13.59
CA ALA A 488 5.14 -10.34 13.07
C ALA A 488 5.19 -8.89 13.59
N TYR A 489 5.55 -8.69 14.86
CA TYR A 489 5.78 -7.35 15.42
C TYR A 489 7.01 -6.67 14.81
N GLN A 490 8.13 -7.40 14.64
CA GLN A 490 9.31 -6.87 13.94
C GLN A 490 8.98 -6.42 12.51
N ASP A 491 8.23 -7.23 11.75
CA ASP A 491 7.86 -6.94 10.36
C ASP A 491 6.93 -5.71 10.28
N ALA A 492 6.06 -5.49 11.27
CA ALA A 492 5.23 -4.29 11.36
C ALA A 492 6.06 -3.03 11.70
N ILE A 493 7.01 -3.14 12.63
CA ILE A 493 7.95 -2.06 12.99
C ILE A 493 8.84 -1.68 11.81
N ASP A 494 9.33 -2.65 11.05
CA ASP A 494 10.19 -2.39 9.88
C ASP A 494 9.39 -1.82 8.69
N ALA A 495 8.11 -2.18 8.55
CA ALA A 495 7.19 -1.46 7.66
C ALA A 495 6.93 -0.01 8.12
N GLY A 496 6.82 0.23 9.43
CA GLY A 496 6.75 1.58 10.00
C GLY A 496 7.98 2.43 9.68
N LYS A 497 9.19 1.87 9.80
CA LYS A 497 10.44 2.54 9.39
C LYS A 497 10.45 2.91 7.91
N ALA A 498 9.92 2.06 7.03
CA ALA A 498 9.80 2.37 5.61
C ALA A 498 8.91 3.60 5.36
N VAL A 499 7.76 3.70 6.04
CA VAL A 499 6.83 4.85 5.95
C VAL A 499 7.41 6.12 6.59
N ILE A 500 8.22 6.00 7.65
CA ILE A 500 8.98 7.15 8.20
C ILE A 500 9.96 7.69 7.15
N ASN A 501 10.72 6.80 6.49
CA ASN A 501 11.78 7.16 5.55
C ASN A 501 11.28 7.57 4.16
N ASP A 502 10.06 7.22 3.77
CA ASP A 502 9.46 7.68 2.52
C ASP A 502 9.06 9.17 2.61
N GLY A 503 9.74 10.01 1.83
CA GLY A 503 9.48 11.44 1.72
C GLY A 503 8.12 11.81 1.11
N LYS A 504 7.40 10.85 0.51
CA LYS A 504 6.06 11.03 -0.07
C LYS A 504 4.96 10.25 0.66
N ALA A 505 5.27 9.65 1.81
CA ALA A 505 4.30 8.93 2.62
C ALA A 505 3.10 9.82 2.98
N SER A 506 1.89 9.34 2.67
CA SER A 506 0.66 10.06 3.01
C SER A 506 0.28 9.88 4.49
N GLN A 507 -0.65 10.70 4.98
CA GLN A 507 -1.21 10.47 6.32
C GLN A 507 -1.93 9.12 6.43
N ALA A 508 -2.50 8.61 5.33
CA ALA A 508 -3.12 7.28 5.30
C ALA A 508 -2.09 6.15 5.46
N ASP A 509 -0.89 6.30 4.90
CA ASP A 509 0.21 5.33 5.07
C ASP A 509 0.69 5.29 6.52
N VAL A 510 0.85 6.45 7.16
CA VAL A 510 1.23 6.55 8.59
C VAL A 510 0.17 5.90 9.48
N ASN A 511 -1.10 6.24 9.29
CA ASN A 511 -2.20 5.68 10.08
C ASN A 511 -2.32 4.15 9.87
N THR A 512 -2.08 3.68 8.64
CA THR A 512 -2.03 2.25 8.30
C THR A 512 -0.83 1.54 8.94
N ALA A 513 0.32 2.18 9.04
CA ALA A 513 1.51 1.63 9.70
C ALA A 513 1.32 1.53 11.22
N LEU A 514 0.78 2.58 11.85
CA LEU A 514 0.42 2.59 13.27
C LEU A 514 -0.55 1.45 13.61
N SER A 515 -1.69 1.37 12.93
CA SER A 515 -2.69 0.31 13.16
C SER A 515 -2.11 -1.11 13.04
N LYS A 516 -1.18 -1.35 12.10
CA LYS A 516 -0.47 -2.63 11.97
C LYS A 516 0.48 -2.90 13.14
N ILE A 517 1.19 -1.88 13.64
CA ILE A 517 2.08 -1.99 14.81
C ILE A 517 1.26 -2.25 16.08
N ASP A 518 0.14 -1.55 16.26
CA ASP A 518 -0.74 -1.71 17.43
C ASP A 518 -1.38 -3.11 17.48
N GLN A 519 -1.93 -3.58 16.34
CA GLN A 519 -2.46 -4.95 16.28
C GLN A 519 -1.35 -5.99 16.49
N ALA A 520 -0.15 -5.78 15.95
CA ALA A 520 0.97 -6.68 16.17
C ALA A 520 1.49 -6.66 17.62
N LYS A 521 1.45 -5.50 18.31
CA LYS A 521 1.74 -5.36 19.74
C LYS A 521 0.71 -6.11 20.58
N LYS A 522 -0.58 -5.98 20.27
CA LYS A 522 -1.66 -6.74 20.92
C LYS A 522 -1.49 -8.25 20.73
N ASP A 523 -1.27 -8.69 19.50
CA ASP A 523 -1.02 -10.08 19.14
C ASP A 523 0.24 -10.68 19.82
N LEU A 524 1.28 -9.88 19.98
CA LEU A 524 2.51 -10.24 20.69
C LEU A 524 2.22 -10.44 22.19
N THR A 525 1.53 -9.49 22.82
CA THR A 525 1.19 -9.50 24.25
C THR A 525 0.28 -10.68 24.60
N VAL A 526 -0.77 -10.90 23.81
CA VAL A 526 -1.65 -12.08 23.91
C VAL A 526 -0.84 -13.39 23.80
N SER A 527 0.14 -13.46 22.88
CA SER A 527 0.99 -14.65 22.76
C SER A 527 1.99 -14.83 23.91
N ALA A 528 2.43 -13.76 24.59
CA ALA A 528 3.27 -13.87 25.78
C ALA A 528 2.45 -14.43 26.95
N ILE A 529 1.30 -13.82 27.23
CA ILE A 529 0.41 -14.24 28.33
C ILE A 529 -0.06 -15.68 28.13
N GLN A 530 -0.51 -16.06 26.93
CA GLN A 530 -0.94 -17.44 26.65
C GLN A 530 0.18 -18.46 26.90
N THR A 531 1.41 -18.13 26.51
CA THR A 531 2.57 -19.02 26.73
C THR A 531 2.86 -19.18 28.22
N ALA A 532 2.81 -18.11 29.01
CA ALA A 532 2.98 -18.16 30.46
C ALA A 532 1.82 -18.91 31.17
N VAL A 533 0.59 -18.79 30.67
CA VAL A 533 -0.59 -19.53 31.15
C VAL A 533 -0.48 -21.04 30.86
N ASP A 534 0.03 -21.43 29.68
CA ASP A 534 0.26 -22.83 29.33
C ASP A 534 1.40 -23.45 30.18
N GLU A 535 2.51 -22.72 30.36
CA GLU A 535 3.64 -23.09 31.23
C GLU A 535 3.28 -23.15 32.74
N ALA A 536 2.12 -22.62 33.15
CA ALA A 536 1.77 -22.52 34.57
C ALA A 536 1.64 -23.88 35.27
N SER A 537 1.25 -24.92 34.55
CA SER A 537 1.15 -26.29 35.10
C SER A 537 2.52 -26.90 35.41
N ASP A 538 3.49 -26.73 34.52
CA ASP A 538 4.89 -27.12 34.75
C ASP A 538 5.55 -26.25 35.82
N THR A 539 5.22 -24.95 35.88
CA THR A 539 5.73 -24.01 36.90
C THR A 539 5.29 -24.41 38.31
N LYS A 540 4.01 -24.77 38.50
CA LYS A 540 3.51 -25.30 39.79
C LYS A 540 4.11 -26.65 40.17
N GLY A 541 4.61 -27.42 39.21
CA GLY A 541 5.33 -28.68 39.43
C GLY A 541 6.78 -28.53 39.90
N LYS A 542 7.32 -27.30 40.02
CA LYS A 542 8.70 -27.03 40.43
C LYS A 542 8.83 -26.61 41.91
N PRO A 543 9.98 -26.88 42.54
CA PRO A 543 10.24 -26.42 43.91
C PRO A 543 10.12 -24.90 44.05
N ASP A 544 10.53 -24.18 43.00
CA ASP A 544 10.39 -22.74 42.78
C ASP A 544 9.02 -22.23 43.25
N TYR A 545 7.94 -22.96 42.91
CA TYR A 545 6.58 -22.70 43.37
C TYR A 545 6.24 -23.43 44.68
N TYR A 546 6.34 -24.76 44.75
CA TYR A 546 5.72 -25.49 45.87
C TYR A 546 6.44 -25.31 47.22
N ASN A 547 7.72 -24.93 47.21
CA ASN A 547 8.49 -24.52 48.39
C ASN A 547 8.56 -22.98 48.56
N ALA A 548 7.88 -22.19 47.73
CA ALA A 548 7.75 -20.75 47.97
C ALA A 548 6.79 -20.45 49.15
N SER A 549 6.94 -19.25 49.71
CA SER A 549 6.02 -18.72 50.73
C SER A 549 4.58 -18.66 50.22
N ASP A 550 3.61 -18.80 51.13
CA ASP A 550 2.19 -18.75 50.78
C ASP A 550 1.78 -17.41 50.16
N LYS A 551 2.43 -16.32 50.56
CA LYS A 551 2.27 -15.00 49.92
C LYS A 551 2.69 -15.01 48.44
N ALA A 552 3.82 -15.63 48.11
CA ALA A 552 4.30 -15.70 46.72
C ALA A 552 3.43 -16.64 45.86
N LYS A 553 3.06 -17.81 46.38
CA LYS A 553 2.13 -18.74 45.69
C LYS A 553 0.78 -18.09 45.43
N LYS A 554 0.22 -17.38 46.42
CA LYS A 554 -1.04 -16.62 46.28
C LYS A 554 -0.93 -15.53 45.21
N ALA A 555 0.12 -14.71 45.25
CA ALA A 555 0.32 -13.64 44.27
C ALA A 555 0.44 -14.18 42.83
N TYR A 556 1.15 -15.30 42.62
CA TYR A 556 1.22 -15.98 41.33
C TYR A 556 -0.13 -16.50 40.87
N ASP A 557 -0.93 -17.09 41.76
CA ASP A 557 -2.26 -17.61 41.42
C ASP A 557 -3.27 -16.52 41.10
N GLU A 558 -3.23 -15.39 41.82
CA GLU A 558 -4.04 -14.21 41.54
C GLU A 558 -3.66 -13.58 40.19
N ALA A 559 -2.37 -13.40 39.91
CA ALA A 559 -1.89 -12.88 38.63
C ALA A 559 -2.21 -13.84 37.46
N LEU A 560 -2.06 -15.15 37.64
CA LEU A 560 -2.40 -16.19 36.66
C LEU A 560 -3.90 -16.22 36.35
N ASN A 561 -4.76 -15.93 37.33
CA ASN A 561 -6.21 -15.83 37.12
C ASN A 561 -6.59 -14.52 36.43
N LYS A 562 -5.95 -13.39 36.77
CA LYS A 562 -6.11 -12.13 36.02
C LYS A 562 -5.70 -12.28 34.56
N ALA A 563 -4.54 -12.89 34.29
CA ALA A 563 -4.07 -13.23 32.95
C ALA A 563 -5.08 -14.03 32.13
N LYS A 564 -5.64 -15.11 32.70
CA LYS A 564 -6.71 -15.90 32.04
C LYS A 564 -7.97 -15.08 31.78
N SER A 565 -8.37 -14.21 32.72
CA SER A 565 -9.55 -13.37 32.56
C SER A 565 -9.39 -12.35 31.44
N VAL A 566 -8.19 -11.78 31.27
CA VAL A 566 -7.90 -10.82 30.18
C VAL A 566 -7.78 -11.54 28.83
N LEU A 567 -7.22 -12.76 28.79
CA LEU A 567 -7.25 -13.60 27.57
C LEU A 567 -8.66 -14.05 27.15
N ALA A 568 -9.62 -14.10 28.09
CA ALA A 568 -11.01 -14.45 27.83
C ALA A 568 -11.90 -13.23 27.46
N ASP A 569 -11.42 -12.00 27.65
CA ASP A 569 -12.09 -10.76 27.27
C ASP A 569 -11.77 -10.43 25.79
N PRO A 570 -12.68 -10.62 24.82
CA PRO A 570 -12.41 -10.26 23.42
C PRO A 570 -12.18 -8.76 23.24
N ASN A 571 -12.68 -7.94 24.17
CA ASN A 571 -12.56 -6.49 24.20
C ASN A 571 -11.43 -6.02 25.12
N ALA A 572 -10.46 -6.90 25.46
CA ALA A 572 -9.29 -6.49 26.24
C ALA A 572 -8.52 -5.37 25.52
N THR A 573 -8.29 -4.27 26.24
CA THR A 573 -7.44 -3.16 25.81
C THR A 573 -5.96 -3.55 25.91
N GLN A 574 -5.09 -2.80 25.25
CA GLN A 574 -3.64 -3.03 25.34
C GLN A 574 -3.16 -2.89 26.79
N ASP A 575 -3.64 -1.89 27.53
CA ASP A 575 -3.24 -1.66 28.93
C ASP A 575 -3.61 -2.82 29.85
N LYS A 576 -4.82 -3.40 29.70
CA LYS A 576 -5.24 -4.61 30.44
C LYS A 576 -4.29 -5.79 30.16
N LEU A 577 -3.83 -5.93 28.91
CA LEU A 577 -2.92 -6.99 28.49
C LEU A 577 -1.51 -6.77 29.05
N ASP A 578 -0.94 -5.57 28.87
CA ASP A 578 0.40 -5.23 29.37
C ASP A 578 0.45 -5.29 30.91
N GLU A 579 -0.59 -4.83 31.62
CA GLU A 579 -0.71 -4.94 33.08
C GLU A 579 -0.77 -6.41 33.53
N ALA A 580 -1.57 -7.25 32.88
CA ALA A 580 -1.69 -8.67 33.22
C ALA A 580 -0.40 -9.46 32.90
N ASN A 581 0.28 -9.14 31.80
CA ASN A 581 1.57 -9.73 31.43
C ASN A 581 2.67 -9.34 32.43
N SER A 582 2.73 -8.06 32.80
CA SER A 582 3.67 -7.52 33.79
C SER A 582 3.44 -8.13 35.17
N ALA A 583 2.19 -8.21 35.63
CA ALA A 583 1.82 -8.80 36.91
C ALA A 583 2.16 -10.30 36.98
N LEU A 584 1.86 -11.07 35.93
CA LEU A 584 2.18 -12.50 35.88
C LEU A 584 3.70 -12.75 35.85
N THR A 585 4.45 -11.98 35.07
CA THR A 585 5.91 -12.06 35.01
C THR A 585 6.54 -11.73 36.37
N SER A 586 6.14 -10.60 36.97
CA SER A 586 6.62 -10.17 38.29
C SER A 586 6.31 -11.19 39.39
N ALA A 587 5.11 -11.79 39.37
CA ALA A 587 4.73 -12.81 40.33
C ALA A 587 5.49 -14.14 40.11
N GLN A 588 5.83 -14.48 38.86
CA GLN A 588 6.66 -15.64 38.53
C GLN A 588 8.11 -15.46 39.01
N GLU A 589 8.68 -14.26 38.89
CA GLU A 589 10.00 -13.93 39.46
C GLU A 589 10.01 -13.88 41.01
N GLY A 590 8.83 -13.74 41.61
CA GLY A 590 8.61 -13.89 43.05
C GLY A 590 8.68 -15.34 43.58
N LEU A 591 8.65 -16.35 42.70
CA LEU A 591 8.67 -17.77 43.06
C LEU A 591 10.10 -18.24 43.40
N LYS A 592 10.52 -17.96 44.63
CA LYS A 592 11.88 -18.21 45.15
C LYS A 592 11.99 -19.45 46.06
N GLY A 593 11.16 -20.47 45.80
CA GLY A 593 11.28 -21.77 46.48
C GLY A 593 12.57 -22.50 46.07
N VAL A 594 13.15 -23.28 46.98
CA VAL A 594 14.38 -24.06 46.76
C VAL A 594 14.07 -25.55 46.61
N ALA A 595 14.99 -26.33 46.02
CA ALA A 595 14.83 -27.77 45.88
C ALA A 595 14.69 -28.48 47.24
N THR A 596 13.72 -29.38 47.37
CA THR A 596 13.49 -30.16 48.59
C THR A 596 14.69 -31.07 48.90
N ALA A 597 15.34 -30.83 50.04
CA ALA A 597 16.37 -31.70 50.59
C ALA A 597 15.72 -32.95 51.20
N LYS A 598 16.28 -34.14 50.90
CA LYS A 598 15.71 -35.43 51.33
C LYS A 598 16.65 -36.29 52.17
N ASP A 599 17.88 -35.85 52.42
CA ASP A 599 18.92 -36.72 52.99
C ASP A 599 18.67 -37.03 54.47
N ALA A 600 18.04 -36.10 55.21
CA ALA A 600 17.52 -36.35 56.55
C ALA A 600 16.45 -37.47 56.54
N LEU A 601 15.49 -37.44 55.61
CA LEU A 601 14.44 -38.46 55.50
C LEU A 601 14.97 -39.79 54.96
N GLN A 602 15.96 -39.79 54.06
CA GLN A 602 16.69 -41.01 53.67
C GLN A 602 17.38 -41.65 54.88
N SER A 603 18.00 -40.83 55.73
CA SER A 603 18.69 -41.29 56.94
C SER A 603 17.72 -41.83 57.97
N ALA A 604 16.66 -41.08 58.30
CA ALA A 604 15.62 -41.49 59.25
C ALA A 604 14.89 -42.76 58.79
N VAL A 605 14.54 -42.88 57.49
CA VAL A 605 13.94 -44.11 56.95
C VAL A 605 14.91 -45.30 57.02
N LYS A 606 16.21 -45.09 56.76
CA LYS A 606 17.22 -46.14 56.87
C LYS A 606 17.38 -46.61 58.32
N GLU A 607 17.56 -45.68 59.25
CA GLU A 607 17.69 -45.95 60.68
C GLU A 607 16.42 -46.60 61.25
N ALA A 608 15.25 -46.14 60.82
CA ALA A 608 13.98 -46.68 61.29
C ALA A 608 13.78 -48.16 60.89
N ASN A 609 14.29 -48.57 59.72
CA ASN A 609 14.31 -49.97 59.31
C ASN A 609 15.34 -50.80 60.09
N THR A 610 16.38 -50.20 60.68
CA THR A 610 17.25 -50.91 61.65
C THR A 610 16.62 -51.01 63.04
N THR A 611 15.91 -50.00 63.53
CA THR A 611 15.16 -50.09 64.80
C THR A 611 14.09 -51.19 64.77
N LYS A 612 13.55 -51.54 63.59
CA LYS A 612 12.65 -52.69 63.43
C LYS A 612 13.26 -54.06 63.78
N LEU A 613 14.58 -54.12 63.99
CA LEU A 613 15.34 -55.31 64.38
C LEU A 613 15.73 -55.28 65.88
N ASP A 614 15.35 -54.23 66.60
CA ASP A 614 15.68 -54.00 68.02
C ASP A 614 14.60 -54.59 68.94
N ASP A 615 14.99 -55.11 70.10
CA ASP A 615 14.06 -55.58 71.14
C ASP A 615 13.06 -54.49 71.56
N LYS A 616 13.50 -53.22 71.55
CA LYS A 616 12.66 -52.06 71.84
C LYS A 616 11.51 -51.91 70.85
N TYR A 617 11.65 -52.38 69.60
CA TYR A 617 10.53 -52.51 68.66
C TYR A 617 9.82 -53.86 68.82
N TYR A 618 10.53 -54.99 68.85
CA TYR A 618 9.91 -56.32 68.86
C TYR A 618 8.98 -56.53 70.07
N ASN A 619 9.42 -56.11 71.25
CA ASN A 619 8.71 -56.32 72.52
C ASN A 619 7.73 -55.18 72.86
N ALA A 620 7.68 -54.10 72.07
CA ALA A 620 6.75 -52.98 72.28
C ALA A 620 5.27 -53.41 72.19
N SER A 621 4.36 -52.64 72.78
CA SER A 621 2.92 -52.89 72.63
C SER A 621 2.44 -52.68 71.19
N GLN A 622 1.35 -53.34 70.82
CA GLN A 622 0.89 -53.42 69.42
C GLN A 622 0.54 -52.05 68.83
N ASP A 623 -0.03 -51.15 69.64
CA ASP A 623 -0.33 -49.76 69.29
C ASP A 623 0.94 -48.96 68.94
N LYS A 624 2.02 -49.12 69.72
CA LYS A 624 3.30 -48.46 69.48
C LYS A 624 4.01 -49.00 68.25
N LYS A 625 4.00 -50.33 68.06
CA LYS A 625 4.47 -50.96 66.82
C LYS A 625 3.70 -50.44 65.59
N GLN A 626 2.38 -50.31 65.67
CA GLN A 626 1.54 -49.81 64.59
C GLN A 626 1.81 -48.33 64.28
N ALA A 627 1.79 -47.44 65.27
CA ALA A 627 2.07 -46.02 65.09
C ALA A 627 3.44 -45.77 64.45
N TYR A 628 4.43 -46.58 64.82
CA TYR A 628 5.77 -46.56 64.23
C TYR A 628 5.81 -47.01 62.76
N ASP A 629 5.14 -48.12 62.42
CA ASP A 629 5.05 -48.58 61.03
C ASP A 629 4.24 -47.62 60.14
N GLU A 630 3.21 -46.96 60.67
CA GLU A 630 2.44 -45.92 59.98
C GLU A 630 3.30 -44.67 59.70
N ALA A 631 4.09 -44.21 60.68
CA ALA A 631 5.04 -43.12 60.48
C ALA A 631 6.12 -43.48 59.44
N LEU A 632 6.67 -44.71 59.50
CA LEU A 632 7.65 -45.20 58.53
C LEU A 632 7.07 -45.33 57.11
N ALA A 633 5.81 -45.76 56.98
CA ALA A 633 5.12 -45.82 55.70
C ALA A 633 4.88 -44.43 55.10
N GLN A 634 4.52 -43.43 55.92
CA GLN A 634 4.38 -42.03 55.49
C GLN A 634 5.73 -41.45 55.03
N ALA A 635 6.79 -41.67 55.79
CA ALA A 635 8.15 -41.27 55.44
C ALA A 635 8.63 -41.90 54.12
N ALA A 636 8.46 -43.21 53.94
CA ALA A 636 8.81 -43.93 52.71
C ALA A 636 7.99 -43.47 51.48
N LYS A 637 6.72 -43.10 51.68
CA LYS A 637 5.86 -42.51 50.63
C LYS A 637 6.39 -41.16 50.17
N LEU A 638 6.67 -40.24 51.10
CA LEU A 638 7.21 -38.90 50.81
C LEU A 638 8.61 -38.95 50.19
N LEU A 639 9.41 -39.96 50.50
CA LEU A 639 10.70 -40.21 49.86
C LEU A 639 10.57 -40.35 48.33
N ASN A 640 9.50 -41.01 47.86
CA ASN A 640 9.22 -41.28 46.46
C ASN A 640 8.42 -40.17 45.74
N ASP A 641 7.79 -39.26 46.47
CA ASP A 641 7.05 -38.12 45.92
C ASP A 641 8.00 -37.06 45.33
N LYS A 642 7.74 -36.56 44.13
CA LYS A 642 8.58 -35.55 43.45
C LYS A 642 8.19 -34.09 43.74
N THR A 643 7.08 -33.92 44.44
CA THR A 643 6.40 -32.65 44.75
C THR A 643 6.22 -32.45 46.25
N ALA A 644 6.76 -33.35 47.07
CA ALA A 644 6.84 -33.17 48.52
C ALA A 644 7.58 -31.87 48.85
N SER A 645 6.91 -30.99 49.59
CA SER A 645 7.50 -29.75 50.09
C SER A 645 8.49 -30.02 51.23
N GLN A 646 9.40 -29.08 51.49
CA GLN A 646 10.38 -29.24 52.57
C GLN A 646 9.71 -29.50 53.92
N LYS A 647 8.67 -28.73 54.27
CA LYS A 647 7.91 -28.93 55.51
C LYS A 647 7.33 -30.35 55.61
N ALA A 648 6.83 -30.94 54.52
CA ALA A 648 6.30 -32.30 54.55
C ALA A 648 7.39 -33.36 54.78
N ILE A 649 8.62 -33.12 54.31
CA ILE A 649 9.79 -33.95 54.64
C ILE A 649 10.14 -33.81 56.12
N ASP A 650 10.23 -32.58 56.62
CA ASP A 650 10.64 -32.27 58.00
C ASP A 650 9.63 -32.82 59.02
N ASP A 651 8.32 -32.62 58.77
CA ASP A 651 7.22 -33.19 59.54
C ASP A 651 7.30 -34.72 59.60
N ALA A 652 7.67 -35.37 58.50
CA ALA A 652 7.78 -36.83 58.43
C ALA A 652 9.00 -37.39 59.18
N VAL A 653 10.13 -36.67 59.18
CA VAL A 653 11.28 -37.00 60.05
C VAL A 653 10.89 -36.86 61.51
N ALA A 654 10.27 -35.74 61.90
CA ALA A 654 9.86 -35.46 63.27
C ALA A 654 8.84 -36.49 63.80
N ASN A 655 7.85 -36.87 62.99
CA ASN A 655 6.87 -37.89 63.35
C ASN A 655 7.50 -39.29 63.49
N LEU A 656 8.48 -39.63 62.64
CA LEU A 656 9.18 -40.92 62.70
C LEU A 656 10.07 -41.03 63.95
N GLU A 657 10.84 -39.99 64.27
CA GLU A 657 11.65 -39.94 65.50
C GLU A 657 10.79 -39.87 66.76
N LYS A 658 9.62 -39.20 66.73
CA LYS A 658 8.65 -39.24 67.83
C LYS A 658 8.12 -40.67 68.05
N ALA A 659 7.66 -41.34 67.00
CA ALA A 659 7.13 -42.70 67.11
C ALA A 659 8.21 -43.70 67.58
N LYS A 660 9.47 -43.51 67.17
CA LYS A 660 10.65 -44.25 67.63
C LYS A 660 10.89 -44.08 69.14
N ALA A 661 10.73 -42.86 69.66
CA ALA A 661 10.88 -42.56 71.08
C ALA A 661 9.76 -43.18 71.93
N GLU A 662 8.54 -43.25 71.39
CA GLU A 662 7.36 -43.86 72.04
C GLU A 662 7.35 -45.40 72.04
N LEU A 663 8.32 -46.07 71.39
CA LEU A 663 8.47 -47.52 71.49
C LEU A 663 8.82 -47.94 72.93
N ASN A 664 8.09 -48.93 73.45
CA ASN A 664 8.07 -49.33 74.87
C ASN A 664 8.44 -50.81 75.08
N GLY A 665 9.18 -51.42 74.16
CA GLY A 665 9.72 -52.77 74.36
C GLY A 665 10.91 -52.73 75.32
N GLU A 666 10.89 -53.61 76.32
CA GLU A 666 12.04 -53.86 77.21
C GLU A 666 12.85 -55.08 76.72
N PRO A 667 14.17 -55.15 76.98
CA PRO A 667 14.98 -56.33 76.69
C PRO A 667 14.53 -57.53 77.53
N ASN A 668 14.23 -58.66 76.90
CA ASN A 668 13.63 -59.80 77.58
C ASN A 668 14.69 -60.70 78.23
N PHE A 669 15.10 -60.36 79.45
CA PHE A 669 16.21 -60.99 80.17
C PHE A 669 15.79 -62.33 80.81
N ILE A 670 15.78 -63.41 80.01
CA ILE A 670 15.36 -64.75 80.45
C ILE A 670 16.46 -65.50 81.22
N GLY A 671 16.15 -65.92 82.45
CA GLY A 671 16.89 -66.95 83.19
C GLY A 671 16.04 -67.52 84.32
N GLY A 672 15.87 -68.85 84.35
CA GLY A 672 15.14 -69.56 85.42
C GLY A 672 13.91 -70.37 84.96
N ASP A 673 14.17 -71.58 84.47
CA ASP A 673 13.46 -72.87 84.68
C ASP A 673 11.92 -73.02 84.83
N TYR A 674 11.48 -74.21 84.37
CA TYR A 674 10.23 -74.94 84.63
C TYR A 674 8.94 -74.63 83.82
N THR A 675 8.04 -75.62 83.84
CA THR A 675 7.00 -75.98 82.85
C THR A 675 5.82 -76.69 83.55
N PRO A 676 4.74 -77.11 82.86
CA PRO A 676 3.99 -76.52 81.74
C PRO A 676 2.45 -76.46 81.99
N SER A 677 1.68 -75.80 81.11
CA SER A 677 0.24 -76.09 80.95
C SER A 677 -0.30 -75.76 79.55
N GLU A 678 -0.56 -76.79 78.75
CA GLU A 678 -1.40 -76.78 77.54
C GLU A 678 -2.86 -77.20 77.89
N PRO A 679 -3.87 -77.12 76.98
CA PRO A 679 -3.78 -76.82 75.55
C PRO A 679 -4.75 -75.74 75.00
N SER A 680 -4.37 -75.10 73.89
CA SER A 680 -5.32 -74.67 72.85
C SER A 680 -4.62 -74.42 71.50
N THR A 681 -4.59 -75.46 70.66
CA THR A 681 -4.21 -75.41 69.23
C THR A 681 -5.47 -75.45 68.34
N PRO A 682 -5.44 -75.07 67.03
CA PRO A 682 -4.31 -74.65 66.19
C PRO A 682 -4.44 -73.16 65.76
N SER A 683 -3.55 -72.52 64.99
CA SER A 683 -2.57 -73.00 63.99
C SER A 683 -1.32 -72.12 63.89
N THR A 684 -0.24 -72.66 63.33
CA THR A 684 0.96 -71.93 62.91
C THR A 684 0.74 -71.15 61.60
N GLU A 685 1.22 -69.90 61.51
CA GLU A 685 1.70 -69.32 60.24
C GLU A 685 2.94 -68.43 60.41
N THR A 686 3.77 -68.47 59.38
CA THR A 686 5.10 -67.87 59.18
C THR A 686 5.08 -66.32 59.16
N PRO A 687 6.16 -65.61 59.54
CA PRO A 687 6.23 -64.15 59.45
C PRO A 687 5.85 -63.58 58.08
N ALA A 688 4.95 -62.59 58.08
CA ALA A 688 4.35 -62.02 56.87
C ALA A 688 5.37 -61.24 56.01
N GLU A 689 5.52 -61.67 54.76
CA GLU A 689 6.40 -61.05 53.78
C GLU A 689 5.81 -59.71 53.28
N LYS A 690 6.56 -58.59 53.40
CA LYS A 690 6.11 -57.28 52.89
C LYS A 690 5.93 -57.34 51.36
N THR A 691 4.68 -57.22 50.92
CA THR A 691 4.28 -57.39 49.52
C THR A 691 3.51 -56.19 48.95
N THR A 692 3.53 -56.06 47.64
CA THR A 692 2.98 -54.97 46.84
C THR A 692 2.27 -55.51 45.60
N GLU A 693 1.22 -54.83 45.15
CA GLU A 693 0.56 -55.14 43.88
C GLU A 693 1.34 -54.56 42.70
N LYS A 694 1.69 -55.40 41.72
CA LYS A 694 2.30 -54.96 40.46
C LYS A 694 1.61 -55.61 39.26
N ILE A 695 1.43 -54.85 38.18
CA ILE A 695 0.81 -55.36 36.94
C ILE A 695 1.86 -56.12 36.11
N LEU A 696 1.60 -57.39 35.82
CA LEU A 696 2.47 -58.22 34.99
C LEU A 696 2.34 -57.86 33.50
N MET A 697 3.17 -56.95 33.02
CA MET A 697 3.06 -56.39 31.67
C MET A 697 3.37 -57.39 30.55
N HIS A 698 4.27 -58.36 30.79
CA HIS A 698 4.58 -59.46 29.88
C HIS A 698 4.31 -60.83 30.54
N ALA A 699 3.75 -61.79 29.80
CA ALA A 699 3.47 -63.12 30.32
C ALA A 699 4.76 -63.81 30.81
N SER A 700 4.68 -64.51 31.94
CA SER A 700 5.87 -65.05 32.62
C SER A 700 5.69 -66.53 32.95
N TYR A 701 6.80 -67.28 32.87
CA TYR A 701 6.95 -68.49 33.68
C TYR A 701 7.17 -68.09 35.14
N LEU A 702 6.85 -69.02 36.03
CA LEU A 702 7.29 -68.99 37.43
C LEU A 702 8.66 -69.67 37.51
N TYR A 703 9.49 -69.20 38.44
CA TYR A 703 10.83 -69.70 38.69
C TYR A 703 10.99 -70.06 40.17
N ASP A 704 11.94 -70.92 40.51
CA ASP A 704 12.29 -71.24 41.90
C ASP A 704 13.34 -70.25 42.46
N ASN A 705 13.73 -70.43 43.73
CA ASN A 705 14.77 -69.65 44.39
C ASN A 705 16.19 -69.84 43.76
N LYS A 706 16.37 -70.83 42.89
CA LYS A 706 17.59 -71.06 42.07
C LYS A 706 17.47 -70.47 40.68
N GLY A 707 16.35 -69.82 40.34
CA GLY A 707 16.09 -69.17 39.06
C GLY A 707 15.77 -70.15 37.92
N ILE A 708 15.54 -71.42 38.23
CA ILE A 708 15.14 -72.50 37.32
C ILE A 708 13.64 -72.38 37.05
N LYS A 709 13.19 -72.71 35.82
CA LYS A 709 11.77 -72.62 35.45
C LYS A 709 10.97 -73.74 36.15
N ILE A 710 9.99 -73.37 36.97
CA ILE A 710 8.99 -74.30 37.52
C ILE A 710 8.04 -74.72 36.39
N ASP A 711 7.68 -76.01 36.32
CA ASP A 711 6.72 -76.49 35.31
C ASP A 711 5.26 -76.27 35.73
N LYS A 712 4.89 -74.99 35.86
CA LYS A 712 3.52 -74.52 36.07
C LYS A 712 3.03 -73.69 34.88
N PRO A 713 1.70 -73.55 34.68
CA PRO A 713 1.13 -72.69 33.65
C PRO A 713 1.68 -71.25 33.71
N THR A 714 1.91 -70.65 32.54
CA THR A 714 2.41 -69.27 32.46
C THR A 714 1.40 -68.27 33.00
N VAL A 715 1.87 -67.38 33.89
CA VAL A 715 1.07 -66.24 34.36
C VAL A 715 0.77 -65.32 33.18
N LYS A 716 -0.52 -65.07 32.94
CA LYS A 716 -1.03 -64.28 31.81
C LYS A 716 -0.58 -62.81 31.96
N SER A 717 -0.34 -62.14 30.84
CA SER A 717 -0.04 -60.70 30.88
C SER A 717 -1.28 -59.84 31.14
N TYR A 718 -1.08 -58.70 31.79
CA TYR A 718 -2.09 -57.73 32.22
C TYR A 718 -2.97 -58.19 33.39
N VAL A 719 -2.50 -59.15 34.19
CA VAL A 719 -3.03 -59.41 35.54
C VAL A 719 -2.21 -58.63 36.57
N THR A 720 -2.83 -58.28 37.69
CA THR A 720 -2.10 -57.89 38.90
C THR A 720 -1.51 -59.14 39.55
N VAL A 721 -0.29 -59.02 40.07
CA VAL A 721 0.34 -60.03 40.93
C VAL A 721 0.76 -59.37 42.24
N VAL A 722 0.45 -60.02 43.37
CA VAL A 722 0.93 -59.63 44.69
C VAL A 722 2.32 -60.26 44.88
N VAL A 723 3.33 -59.44 45.09
CA VAL A 723 4.75 -59.85 45.10
C VAL A 723 5.54 -59.12 46.17
N ALA A 724 6.68 -59.65 46.59
CA ALA A 724 7.59 -58.99 47.51
C ALA A 724 7.91 -57.55 47.07
N GLU A 725 8.05 -56.62 48.02
CA GLU A 725 8.32 -55.21 47.70
C GLU A 725 9.66 -55.02 46.96
N THR A 726 10.71 -55.72 47.40
CA THR A 726 12.05 -55.65 46.82
C THR A 726 12.36 -56.85 45.90
N PRO A 727 12.87 -56.65 44.67
CA PRO A 727 13.25 -57.74 43.79
C PRO A 727 14.62 -58.33 44.14
N VAL A 728 14.66 -59.63 44.46
CA VAL A 728 15.89 -60.41 44.63
C VAL A 728 16.65 -60.57 43.31
N THR A 729 17.97 -60.81 43.39
CA THR A 729 18.80 -61.10 42.20
C THR A 729 19.28 -62.54 42.23
N ILE A 730 18.83 -63.35 41.27
CA ILE A 730 19.18 -64.78 41.16
C ILE A 730 19.93 -64.97 39.84
N ASN A 731 21.14 -65.53 39.88
CA ASN A 731 22.01 -65.73 38.71
C ASN A 731 22.17 -64.46 37.83
N GLY A 732 22.32 -63.29 38.46
CA GLY A 732 22.46 -62.00 37.78
C GLY A 732 21.19 -61.42 37.15
N ILE A 733 20.03 -62.07 37.31
CA ILE A 733 18.73 -61.60 36.82
C ILE A 733 17.86 -61.19 38.01
N LYS A 734 17.15 -60.06 37.92
CA LYS A 734 16.21 -59.61 38.96
C LYS A 734 14.85 -60.31 38.85
N TYR A 735 14.34 -60.77 40.00
CA TYR A 735 13.04 -61.42 40.15
C TYR A 735 12.31 -60.84 41.36
N TYR A 736 10.99 -60.81 41.31
CA TYR A 736 10.12 -60.62 42.48
C TYR A 736 9.62 -61.99 42.95
N LYS A 737 9.66 -62.25 44.26
CA LYS A 737 8.97 -63.42 44.86
C LYS A 737 7.47 -63.17 44.91
N VAL A 738 6.64 -64.19 44.71
CA VAL A 738 5.17 -64.11 44.78
C VAL A 738 4.73 -64.24 46.24
N ALA A 739 3.77 -63.42 46.65
CA ALA A 739 3.26 -63.42 48.03
C ALA A 739 2.84 -64.83 48.48
N GLY A 740 3.34 -65.26 49.64
CA GLY A 740 3.04 -66.57 50.24
C GLY A 740 3.61 -67.79 49.50
N LYS A 741 4.53 -67.63 48.54
CA LYS A 741 5.05 -68.74 47.70
C LYS A 741 6.52 -68.59 47.35
N ASP A 742 7.29 -69.68 47.35
CA ASP A 742 8.63 -69.74 46.74
C ASP A 742 8.60 -69.82 45.20
N GLU A 743 7.77 -68.94 44.61
CA GLU A 743 7.63 -68.75 43.18
C GLU A 743 8.12 -67.35 42.80
N TYR A 744 8.90 -67.24 41.73
CA TYR A 744 9.62 -66.01 41.38
C TYR A 744 9.27 -65.56 39.95
N ILE A 745 8.96 -64.28 39.76
CA ILE A 745 8.61 -63.65 38.48
C ILE A 745 9.70 -62.65 38.08
N LYS A 746 10.22 -62.74 36.85
CA LYS A 746 11.30 -61.84 36.39
C LYS A 746 10.85 -60.38 36.39
N ALA A 747 11.60 -59.51 37.08
CA ALA A 747 11.29 -58.09 37.20
C ALA A 747 11.19 -57.38 35.83
N GLY A 748 11.96 -57.83 34.84
CA GLY A 748 11.85 -57.36 33.46
C GLY A 748 10.49 -57.61 32.77
N ASN A 749 9.65 -58.51 33.29
CA ASN A 749 8.28 -58.71 32.82
C ASN A 749 7.27 -57.75 33.49
N ILE A 750 7.65 -57.14 34.62
CA ILE A 750 6.83 -56.25 35.46
C ILE A 750 7.29 -54.80 35.27
N ASP A 751 8.44 -54.41 35.82
CA ASP A 751 8.98 -53.04 35.73
C ASP A 751 9.55 -52.74 34.33
N GLY A 752 10.00 -53.78 33.61
CA GLY A 752 10.58 -53.64 32.27
C GLY A 752 12.02 -53.11 32.23
N THR A 753 12.55 -53.02 31.01
CA THR A 753 13.93 -52.60 30.70
C THR A 753 13.91 -51.37 29.79
N LEU A 754 14.64 -50.32 30.14
CA LEU A 754 14.84 -49.14 29.28
C LEU A 754 15.79 -49.48 28.12
N ARG A 755 15.44 -49.07 26.89
CA ARG A 755 16.27 -49.30 25.69
C ARG A 755 16.24 -48.10 24.75
N VAL A 756 17.37 -47.80 24.11
CA VAL A 756 17.48 -46.75 23.09
C VAL A 756 16.96 -47.26 21.73
N ILE A 757 16.15 -46.44 21.05
CA ILE A 757 15.72 -46.68 19.67
C ILE A 757 16.78 -46.16 18.69
N THR A 758 17.34 -47.05 17.88
CA THR A 758 18.36 -46.73 16.87
C THR A 758 17.74 -46.25 15.56
N HIS A 759 16.53 -46.70 15.22
CA HIS A 759 15.84 -46.40 13.96
C HIS A 759 14.39 -45.94 14.20
N ASN A 760 13.95 -44.91 13.47
CA ASN A 760 12.57 -44.40 13.52
C ASN A 760 11.55 -45.55 13.39
N SER A 761 10.65 -45.70 14.37
CA SER A 761 9.74 -46.83 14.47
C SER A 761 8.30 -46.41 14.70
N TYR A 762 7.36 -47.07 14.03
CA TYR A 762 5.95 -47.01 14.42
C TYR A 762 5.69 -47.85 15.67
N ILE A 763 4.62 -47.50 16.40
CA ILE A 763 4.03 -48.33 17.46
C ILE A 763 2.97 -49.23 16.82
N TYR A 764 3.07 -50.54 17.05
CA TYR A 764 2.19 -51.58 16.52
C TYR A 764 1.23 -52.12 17.60
N ASN A 765 0.11 -52.72 17.16
CA ASN A 765 -0.81 -53.48 18.03
C ASN A 765 -0.55 -55.00 17.95
N ASN A 766 -1.27 -55.79 18.76
CA ASN A 766 -1.18 -57.25 18.79
C ASN A 766 -1.50 -57.94 17.45
N LYS A 767 -2.27 -57.31 16.56
CA LYS A 767 -2.55 -57.80 15.19
C LYS A 767 -1.46 -57.43 14.17
N GLY A 768 -0.37 -56.79 14.62
CA GLY A 768 0.76 -56.35 13.79
C GLY A 768 0.47 -55.10 12.92
N LYS A 769 -0.69 -54.45 13.10
CA LYS A 769 -1.02 -53.20 12.40
C LYS A 769 -0.41 -52.01 13.17
N ALA A 770 0.08 -51.00 12.44
CA ALA A 770 0.56 -49.77 13.04
C ALA A 770 -0.61 -49.01 13.69
N THR A 771 -0.46 -48.63 14.96
CA THR A 771 -1.43 -47.80 15.69
C THR A 771 -1.47 -46.39 15.12
N ARG A 772 -2.65 -45.76 15.13
CA ARG A 772 -2.86 -44.39 14.65
C ARG A 772 -3.28 -43.46 15.79
N ASN A 773 -3.20 -42.16 15.56
CA ASN A 773 -3.77 -41.09 16.39
C ASN A 773 -4.29 -40.01 15.43
N LYS A 774 -5.57 -39.62 15.50
CA LYS A 774 -6.23 -38.73 14.51
C LYS A 774 -5.80 -39.08 13.05
N GLY A 775 -5.98 -40.35 12.66
CA GLY A 775 -5.55 -40.88 11.36
C GLY A 775 -4.04 -41.12 11.15
N ILE A 776 -3.14 -40.37 11.80
CA ILE A 776 -1.69 -40.44 11.58
C ILE A 776 -1.06 -41.64 12.31
N LYS A 777 -0.12 -42.37 11.67
CA LYS A 777 0.58 -43.51 12.31
C LYS A 777 1.47 -43.01 13.47
N ARG A 778 1.31 -43.58 14.67
CA ARG A 778 2.11 -43.19 15.87
C ARG A 778 3.59 -43.56 15.66
N LEU A 779 4.44 -42.55 15.49
CA LEU A 779 5.88 -42.66 15.24
C LEU A 779 6.68 -42.35 16.51
N VAL A 780 7.75 -43.10 16.75
CA VAL A 780 8.81 -42.80 17.74
C VAL A 780 10.11 -42.56 16.98
N LYS A 781 10.73 -41.40 17.19
CA LYS A 781 12.01 -41.03 16.55
C LYS A 781 13.18 -41.83 17.15
N LYS A 782 14.26 -42.00 16.37
CA LYS A 782 15.56 -42.48 16.86
C LYS A 782 16.08 -41.64 18.04
N THR A 783 17.01 -42.18 18.82
CA THR A 783 17.57 -41.67 20.09
C THR A 783 16.62 -41.63 21.29
N ARG A 784 15.30 -41.82 21.12
CA ARG A 784 14.37 -41.93 22.26
C ARG A 784 14.62 -43.23 23.05
N ILE A 785 14.67 -43.09 24.38
CA ILE A 785 14.64 -44.21 25.33
C ILE A 785 13.18 -44.65 25.51
N VAL A 786 12.92 -45.96 25.49
CA VAL A 786 11.59 -46.55 25.71
C VAL A 786 11.68 -47.74 26.67
N ARG A 787 10.73 -47.83 27.60
CA ARG A 787 10.56 -48.97 28.52
C ARG A 787 9.94 -50.16 27.76
N THR A 788 10.59 -51.30 27.84
CA THR A 788 10.22 -52.55 27.15
C THR A 788 9.95 -53.65 28.17
N TYR A 789 8.85 -54.38 28.03
CA TYR A 789 8.44 -55.41 28.98
C TYR A 789 8.69 -56.80 28.41
N GLY A 790 9.50 -57.58 29.13
CA GLY A 790 9.84 -58.96 28.85
C GLY A 790 10.65 -59.19 27.58
N ALA A 791 10.54 -60.41 27.07
CA ALA A 791 11.12 -60.82 25.81
C ALA A 791 10.46 -60.11 24.62
N PRO A 792 11.14 -59.94 23.48
CA PRO A 792 10.46 -59.62 22.24
C PRO A 792 9.68 -60.84 21.75
N ILE A 793 8.42 -60.65 21.38
CA ILE A 793 7.53 -61.72 20.90
C ILE A 793 7.33 -61.66 19.39
N ASN A 794 7.06 -62.80 18.77
CA ASN A 794 6.83 -62.89 17.34
C ASN A 794 5.40 -62.45 16.98
N ILE A 795 5.26 -61.28 16.34
CA ILE A 795 3.98 -60.78 15.81
C ILE A 795 4.08 -60.75 14.28
N LYS A 796 3.38 -61.67 13.61
CA LYS A 796 3.36 -61.84 12.14
C LYS A 796 4.76 -61.94 11.48
N GLY A 797 5.65 -62.75 12.07
CA GLY A 797 6.99 -62.99 11.53
C GLY A 797 8.00 -61.89 11.86
N HIS A 798 7.72 -61.06 12.88
CA HIS A 798 8.59 -60.00 13.36
C HIS A 798 8.72 -60.05 14.87
N MET A 799 9.94 -60.07 15.39
CA MET A 799 10.20 -59.91 16.82
C MET A 799 9.87 -58.47 17.26
N MET A 800 9.01 -58.31 18.26
CA MET A 800 8.59 -57.01 18.80
C MET A 800 8.60 -56.98 20.33
N TYR A 801 9.23 -55.98 20.94
CA TYR A 801 9.09 -55.71 22.36
C TYR A 801 7.72 -55.09 22.65
N ARG A 802 7.13 -55.47 23.78
CA ARG A 802 5.93 -54.85 24.33
C ARG A 802 6.32 -53.57 25.07
N ILE A 803 5.58 -52.48 24.88
CA ILE A 803 5.85 -51.18 25.52
C ILE A 803 4.69 -50.66 26.38
N ALA A 804 3.49 -51.26 26.25
CA ALA A 804 2.33 -51.08 27.13
C ALA A 804 1.21 -52.07 26.74
N LYS A 805 0.04 -52.00 27.41
CA LYS A 805 -1.18 -52.70 26.99
C LYS A 805 -1.48 -52.44 25.51
N ASN A 806 -1.47 -53.52 24.73
CA ASN A 806 -1.65 -53.56 23.26
C ASN A 806 -0.73 -52.61 22.43
N ARG A 807 0.47 -52.28 22.91
CA ARG A 807 1.44 -51.44 22.18
C ARG A 807 2.82 -52.10 22.10
N TYR A 808 3.40 -52.13 20.90
CA TYR A 808 4.63 -52.87 20.58
C TYR A 808 5.57 -52.08 19.65
N ILE A 809 6.88 -52.34 19.71
CA ILE A 809 7.91 -51.78 18.82
C ILE A 809 8.80 -52.93 18.32
N LYS A 810 9.17 -52.93 17.03
CA LYS A 810 10.02 -53.99 16.43
C LYS A 810 11.40 -54.04 17.10
N ALA A 811 11.84 -55.22 17.51
CA ALA A 811 13.09 -55.43 18.25
C ALA A 811 14.31 -54.86 17.50
N ARG A 812 14.35 -55.04 16.17
CA ARG A 812 15.42 -54.54 15.29
C ARG A 812 15.58 -53.02 15.21
N ASN A 813 14.62 -52.26 15.74
CA ASN A 813 14.67 -50.80 15.78
C ASN A 813 15.28 -50.28 17.10
N PHE A 814 15.54 -51.17 18.06
CA PHE A 814 16.35 -50.90 19.25
C PHE A 814 17.82 -51.21 18.99
N GLU A 815 18.66 -50.90 19.97
CA GLU A 815 20.03 -51.38 20.04
C GLU A 815 20.11 -52.91 20.30
N GLY A 816 21.23 -53.52 19.90
CA GLY A 816 21.48 -54.95 20.10
C GLY A 816 22.85 -55.36 19.55
N THR A 817 23.53 -56.28 20.24
CA THR A 817 24.93 -56.66 20.00
C THR A 817 25.12 -57.29 18.62
N LEU A 818 26.02 -56.75 17.81
CA LEU A 818 26.42 -57.34 16.54
C LEU A 818 27.39 -58.50 16.80
N ARG A 819 27.05 -59.71 16.34
CA ARG A 819 27.92 -60.91 16.44
C ARG A 819 28.13 -61.53 15.07
N ARG A 820 29.31 -62.10 14.82
CA ARG A 820 29.65 -62.71 13.52
C ARG A 820 29.49 -64.22 13.58
N LEU A 821 28.89 -64.84 12.56
CA LEU A 821 28.76 -66.30 12.52
C LEU A 821 30.11 -67.01 12.29
N SER A 822 30.47 -67.94 13.17
CA SER A 822 31.60 -68.86 12.99
C SER A 822 31.27 -69.98 11.99
N HIS A 823 30.00 -70.37 11.92
CA HIS A 823 29.50 -71.49 11.12
C HIS A 823 28.20 -71.13 10.38
N ASN A 824 27.84 -71.91 9.35
CA ASN A 824 26.51 -71.86 8.76
C ASN A 824 25.47 -72.24 9.84
N SER A 825 24.38 -71.47 9.96
CA SER A 825 23.33 -71.73 10.95
C SER A 825 21.94 -71.55 10.38
N PHE A 826 21.04 -72.48 10.67
CA PHE A 826 19.61 -72.22 10.52
C PHE A 826 19.12 -71.19 11.55
N VAL A 827 18.01 -70.52 11.22
CA VAL A 827 17.22 -69.71 12.16
C VAL A 827 16.08 -70.57 12.69
N TYR A 828 15.98 -70.70 14.01
CA TYR A 828 14.99 -71.50 14.72
C TYR A 828 13.85 -70.62 15.25
N ASP A 829 12.67 -71.19 15.46
CA ASP A 829 11.57 -70.57 16.21
C ASP A 829 11.72 -70.82 17.72
N GLU A 830 10.77 -70.30 18.50
CA GLU A 830 10.72 -70.44 19.95
C GLU A 830 10.57 -71.90 20.44
N ASN A 831 10.12 -72.81 19.58
CA ASN A 831 10.03 -74.25 19.85
C ASN A 831 11.29 -75.01 19.40
N GLY A 832 12.33 -74.30 18.91
CA GLY A 832 13.56 -74.90 18.41
C GLY A 832 13.44 -75.56 17.03
N LYS A 833 12.32 -75.37 16.31
CA LYS A 833 12.10 -75.89 14.96
C LYS A 833 12.68 -74.91 13.94
N ALA A 834 13.28 -75.43 12.86
CA ALA A 834 13.92 -74.56 11.86
C ALA A 834 12.87 -73.78 11.06
N THR A 835 12.88 -72.44 11.19
CA THR A 835 11.95 -71.55 10.48
C THR A 835 12.09 -71.72 8.97
N ARG A 836 10.98 -71.60 8.24
CA ARG A 836 10.94 -71.73 6.77
C ARG A 836 10.62 -70.39 6.10
N ASN A 837 11.04 -70.24 4.84
CA ASN A 837 10.71 -69.12 3.94
C ASN A 837 10.36 -69.73 2.59
N LYS A 838 9.12 -69.58 2.11
CA LYS A 838 8.61 -70.29 0.91
C LYS A 838 9.01 -71.78 0.92
N GLY A 839 8.68 -72.49 2.00
CA GLY A 839 9.04 -73.91 2.19
C GLY A 839 10.50 -74.20 2.61
N ILE A 840 11.49 -73.41 2.19
CA ILE A 840 12.92 -73.67 2.43
C ILE A 840 13.33 -73.26 3.85
N ARG A 841 14.15 -74.07 4.55
CA ARG A 841 14.68 -73.73 5.90
C ARG A 841 15.56 -72.46 5.82
N ARG A 842 15.32 -71.46 6.67
CA ARG A 842 16.06 -70.19 6.70
C ARG A 842 17.50 -70.40 7.17
N LEU A 843 18.45 -70.35 6.23
CA LEU A 843 19.89 -70.50 6.48
C LEU A 843 20.60 -69.13 6.52
N LEU A 844 21.50 -68.96 7.48
CA LEU A 844 22.47 -67.88 7.56
C LEU A 844 23.86 -68.46 7.24
N LYS A 845 24.56 -67.88 6.26
CA LYS A 845 25.92 -68.29 5.89
C LYS A 845 26.95 -67.83 6.94
N LYS A 846 28.04 -68.60 7.08
CA LYS A 846 29.27 -68.28 7.83
C LYS A 846 29.76 -66.86 7.53
N SER A 847 30.45 -66.23 8.48
CA SER A 847 30.99 -64.86 8.42
C SER A 847 29.96 -63.72 8.35
N ARG A 848 28.67 -64.01 8.16
CA ARG A 848 27.58 -63.00 8.25
C ARG A 848 27.53 -62.41 9.65
N VAL A 849 27.45 -61.08 9.73
CA VAL A 849 27.14 -60.36 10.97
C VAL A 849 25.62 -60.39 11.19
N VAL A 850 25.20 -60.70 12.40
CA VAL A 850 23.79 -60.78 12.81
C VAL A 850 23.61 -59.95 14.07
N ARG A 851 22.57 -59.11 14.12
CA ARG A 851 22.19 -58.43 15.35
C ARG A 851 21.54 -59.43 16.30
N THR A 852 22.09 -59.51 17.51
CA THR A 852 21.57 -60.33 18.61
C THR A 852 20.91 -59.45 19.67
N PHE A 853 19.89 -60.00 20.33
CA PHE A 853 19.11 -59.28 21.34
C PHE A 853 19.05 -60.10 22.64
N ASP A 854 19.12 -59.39 23.77
CA ASP A 854 19.11 -59.95 25.14
C ASP A 854 20.25 -60.96 25.43
N ALA A 855 20.26 -61.49 26.65
CA ALA A 855 21.07 -62.65 27.01
C ALA A 855 20.61 -63.91 26.25
N PRO A 856 21.51 -64.87 25.96
CA PRO A 856 21.14 -66.10 25.27
C PRO A 856 20.21 -66.97 26.13
N VAL A 857 19.30 -67.69 25.47
CA VAL A 857 18.26 -68.52 26.12
C VAL A 857 18.42 -69.99 25.76
N LYS A 858 18.12 -70.90 26.70
CA LYS A 858 18.11 -72.35 26.45
C LYS A 858 16.81 -72.75 25.75
N ILE A 859 16.89 -73.21 24.51
CA ILE A 859 15.76 -73.71 23.70
C ILE A 859 16.12 -75.11 23.22
N ASN A 860 15.29 -76.09 23.57
CA ASN A 860 15.47 -77.51 23.25
C ASN A 860 16.93 -77.99 23.47
N GLY A 861 17.35 -77.96 24.74
CA GLY A 861 18.72 -78.29 25.18
C GLY A 861 19.79 -77.25 24.89
N HIS A 862 19.67 -76.46 23.82
CA HIS A 862 20.75 -75.59 23.32
C HIS A 862 20.61 -74.13 23.72
N MET A 863 21.72 -73.47 24.06
CA MET A 863 21.77 -72.01 24.17
C MET A 863 21.66 -71.35 22.79
N MET A 864 20.76 -70.37 22.64
CA MET A 864 20.54 -69.60 21.42
C MET A 864 20.42 -68.10 21.70
N TYR A 865 21.01 -67.25 20.85
CA TYR A 865 20.73 -65.81 20.83
C TYR A 865 19.42 -65.54 20.06
N ARG A 866 18.65 -64.53 20.50
CA ARG A 866 17.56 -63.95 19.70
C ARG A 866 18.14 -63.12 18.55
N VAL A 867 17.51 -63.20 17.38
CA VAL A 867 17.83 -62.41 16.18
C VAL A 867 16.54 -61.88 15.53
N ASP A 868 16.66 -60.99 14.55
CA ASP A 868 15.53 -60.27 13.89
C ASP A 868 14.28 -61.11 13.56
N ASN A 869 14.46 -62.39 13.23
CA ASN A 869 13.43 -63.30 12.74
C ASN A 869 13.43 -64.68 13.43
N GLY A 870 13.93 -64.79 14.67
CA GLY A 870 13.95 -66.06 15.41
C GLY A 870 15.17 -66.20 16.32
N TYR A 871 15.74 -67.42 16.37
CA TYR A 871 16.82 -67.82 17.27
C TYR A 871 17.98 -68.48 16.53
N VAL A 872 19.20 -68.32 17.03
CA VAL A 872 20.43 -68.86 16.42
C VAL A 872 21.34 -69.41 17.52
N LYS A 873 21.80 -70.67 17.41
CA LYS A 873 22.60 -71.35 18.44
C LYS A 873 23.88 -70.57 18.77
N VAL A 874 24.17 -70.35 20.05
CA VAL A 874 25.32 -69.55 20.54
C VAL A 874 26.63 -70.05 19.94
N LYS A 875 26.85 -71.36 19.91
CA LYS A 875 28.07 -71.99 19.35
C LYS A 875 28.31 -71.74 17.86
N ASN A 876 27.34 -71.18 17.13
CA ASN A 876 27.47 -70.85 15.71
C ASN A 876 28.00 -69.41 15.48
N PHE A 877 28.30 -68.67 16.55
CA PHE A 877 28.95 -67.36 16.52
C PHE A 877 30.47 -67.46 16.80
N LYS A 878 31.19 -66.39 16.45
CA LYS A 878 32.44 -65.95 17.08
C LYS A 878 32.09 -64.85 18.08
#